data_AF-A0AAV0QM33-F1
#
_entry.id   AF-A0AAV0QM33-F1
#
_cell.length_a   1.000
_cell.length_b   1.000
_cell.length_c   1.000
_cell.angle_alpha   90.00
_cell.angle_beta   90.00
_cell.angle_gamma   90.00
#
_symmetry.space_group_name_H-M   'P 1'
#
loop_
_entity.id
_entity.type
_entity.pdbx_description
1 polymer ?
#
loop_
_entity_poly.entity_id
_entity_poly.type
_entity_poly.pdbx_seq_one_letter_code
_entity_poly.pdbx_strand_id
1 'polypeptide(L)'
;MAAVKIASKALVKPAKKIGRTECQLVTFDLPYLAFYYNQKLLIYQSDAVFADAAAKLKDGLAAVLDDFYQLAGRLGKDDEGVFRVEYDDDMDGAGVEFSEAAADGISVADLIADDGTSSFKDLIPYTGVLNVEGLHRPLLALTKLRDGLAMGLAFNHAILDGTSTWHFMGSWAEICNGSSSISVPPFLERTKARNTRVKLDLSPPDPLTKPNTDSGAPAKILREKVFKFPESAIAKIKSTVNSTPQSDGGSKPFSTFQSLGVHIWRHVSRARDLKPEDYTVFTIFVDCRKRVDPAMPDSYFGNLIQAIFTVLPAGMLSGNPPEFGAAMIQGAIEKHDAKAIDGRNEEWEAAPKVFQYKDAGVNCVAVGSSPRFRVYDVDFGFGKPESVRSGSNNRFDGMVFLYRGKEGGIDVEISLESGAMEKLEKDGEFLIEEGIAVNDLLNKPSTSAPTLGFLHFPPSSPIRISQDLMDSPERGRSDSKRDVGDSSDIKSDRAGDDEDMEGSDKRKHRSSKSRKLSNGDEGDGLDGSGRRRSGGGDRSESRKSSISIPPFLERTKARNTRVKLDLSPPDPLTKPNTDSGAPAKILREKVFKFPESAIAKIKSTVNSTPQSDGGSKPFSTFQSLGVHIWRHVSRARDLKPEDYTVFTIFVDCRKRVDPAMPDSYFGNLIQAIFTVLPAGMLSGNPPEFGAAMIQGAIEKHDAKAIDGRNEEWEAAPKVFQYKDAGVNCVAVGSSPRFRVYDVDFGFGKPESVRSGSNNRFDGMVFLYRGKEGGIDVEISLESGAMEKLEKDGEFLLQEGIAVNGN
;
A
#
# COMPACT_ATOMS: atom_id res chain seq x y z
N MET A 1 -28.27 15.42 -14.21
CA MET A 1 -28.40 15.94 -12.84
C MET A 1 -29.22 17.22 -12.90
N ALA A 2 -30.00 17.52 -11.86
CA ALA A 2 -30.53 18.87 -11.68
C ALA A 2 -29.37 19.84 -11.38
N ALA A 3 -29.44 21.07 -11.88
CA ALA A 3 -28.43 22.08 -11.59
C ALA A 3 -28.81 22.80 -10.28
N VAL A 4 -27.94 22.75 -9.27
CA VAL A 4 -28.12 23.50 -8.02
C VAL A 4 -27.98 25.00 -8.30
N LYS A 5 -29.04 25.77 -8.05
CA LYS A 5 -29.09 27.21 -8.27
C LYS A 5 -28.97 27.93 -6.94
N ILE A 6 -27.85 28.61 -6.70
CA ILE A 6 -27.70 29.50 -5.55
C ILE A 6 -28.60 30.72 -5.76
N ALA A 7 -29.53 30.96 -4.83
CA ALA A 7 -30.50 32.04 -4.86
C ALA A 7 -30.07 33.26 -4.04
N SER A 8 -29.28 33.06 -2.98
CA SER A 8 -28.67 34.12 -2.19
C SER A 8 -27.39 33.64 -1.51
N LYS A 9 -26.52 34.58 -1.12
CA LYS A 9 -25.38 34.37 -0.23
C LYS A 9 -25.33 35.48 0.82
N ALA A 10 -24.92 35.14 2.03
CA ALA A 10 -24.67 36.07 3.12
C ALA A 10 -23.43 35.64 3.91
N LEU A 11 -22.81 36.58 4.63
CA LEU A 11 -21.81 36.29 5.66
C LEU A 11 -22.46 36.46 7.02
N VAL A 12 -22.43 35.41 7.85
CA VAL A 12 -22.97 35.44 9.22
C VAL A 12 -21.82 35.66 10.19
N LYS A 13 -21.82 36.81 10.87
CA LYS A 13 -20.89 37.18 11.95
C LYS A 13 -21.45 36.76 13.33
N PRO A 14 -20.62 36.68 14.38
CA PRO A 14 -21.08 36.67 15.77
C PRO A 14 -22.17 37.71 16.07
N ALA A 15 -23.07 37.40 17.01
CA ALA A 15 -24.16 38.30 17.42
C ALA A 15 -23.69 39.38 18.41
N LYS A 16 -22.63 39.10 19.19
CA LYS A 16 -21.95 40.05 20.07
C LYS A 16 -20.68 40.58 19.36
N LYS A 17 -20.30 41.83 19.65
CA LYS A 17 -18.98 42.36 19.24
C LYS A 17 -17.89 41.65 20.08
N ILE A 18 -17.00 40.90 19.45
CA ILE A 18 -15.96 40.09 20.12
C ILE A 18 -14.66 40.87 20.31
N GLY A 19 -14.39 41.83 19.42
CA GLY A 19 -13.10 42.51 19.29
C GLY A 19 -12.08 41.69 18.49
N ARG A 20 -10.93 42.30 18.23
CA ARG A 20 -9.79 41.62 17.58
C ARG A 20 -9.28 40.48 18.48
N THR A 21 -9.21 39.28 17.93
CA THR A 21 -8.74 38.08 18.62
C THR A 21 -8.05 37.12 17.65
N GLU A 22 -7.03 36.41 18.14
CA GLU A 22 -6.10 35.64 17.31
C GLU A 22 -5.80 34.29 17.96
N CYS A 23 -5.72 33.22 17.15
CA CYS A 23 -5.58 31.85 17.61
C CYS A 23 -4.52 31.11 16.79
N GLN A 24 -3.33 30.91 17.35
CA GLN A 24 -2.20 30.22 16.69
C GLN A 24 -2.60 28.77 16.32
N LEU A 25 -2.30 28.36 15.08
CA LEU A 25 -2.41 26.95 14.69
C LEU A 25 -1.20 26.17 15.24
N VAL A 26 -1.46 25.00 15.81
CA VAL A 26 -0.45 24.17 16.49
C VAL A 26 -0.06 22.95 15.64
N THR A 27 0.95 22.20 16.05
CA THR A 27 1.50 21.03 15.31
C THR A 27 0.44 20.04 14.80
N PHE A 28 -0.68 19.87 15.54
CA PHE A 28 -1.80 19.01 15.14
C PHE A 28 -2.70 19.61 14.03
N ASP A 29 -2.72 20.94 13.87
CA ASP A 29 -3.51 21.65 12.86
C ASP A 29 -2.80 21.74 11.50
N LEU A 30 -1.50 22.02 11.53
CA LEU A 30 -0.70 22.40 10.36
C LEU A 30 -0.62 21.36 9.22
N PRO A 31 -0.55 20.03 9.47
CA PRO A 31 -0.54 19.02 8.41
C PRO A 31 -1.77 19.07 7.50
N TYR A 32 -2.90 19.58 7.98
CA TYR A 32 -4.16 19.62 7.24
C TYR A 32 -4.27 20.80 6.26
N LEU A 33 -3.28 21.71 6.21
CA LEU A 33 -3.29 22.87 5.32
C LEU A 33 -3.31 22.52 3.82
N ALA A 34 -2.69 21.39 3.41
CA ALA A 34 -2.73 20.89 2.03
C ALA A 34 -3.79 19.81 1.77
N PHE A 35 -4.72 19.60 2.71
CA PHE A 35 -5.95 18.84 2.48
C PHE A 35 -7.02 19.78 1.91
N TYR A 36 -8.04 19.22 1.26
CA TYR A 36 -9.24 19.97 0.91
C TYR A 36 -10.12 20.23 2.15
N TYR A 37 -11.03 21.20 2.05
CA TYR A 37 -12.05 21.45 3.08
C TYR A 37 -12.85 20.16 3.39
N ASN A 38 -13.01 19.86 4.67
CA ASN A 38 -13.80 18.71 5.14
C ASN A 38 -15.27 18.91 4.82
N GLN A 39 -15.82 18.06 3.96
CA GLN A 39 -17.20 18.17 3.51
C GLN A 39 -18.16 17.23 4.24
N LYS A 40 -19.37 17.72 4.54
CA LYS A 40 -20.49 16.95 5.09
C LYS A 40 -21.79 17.33 4.39
N LEU A 41 -22.68 16.37 4.24
CA LEU A 41 -24.05 16.56 3.75
C LEU A 41 -25.00 15.98 4.78
N LEU A 42 -25.82 16.83 5.39
CA LEU A 42 -26.88 16.46 6.33
C LEU A 42 -28.21 16.55 5.58
N ILE A 43 -29.00 15.48 5.62
CA ILE A 43 -30.26 15.36 4.89
C ILE A 43 -31.39 15.29 5.91
N TYR A 44 -32.45 16.08 5.74
CA TYR A 44 -33.56 16.20 6.68
C TYR A 44 -34.90 16.00 5.96
N GLN A 45 -35.76 15.15 6.49
CA GLN A 45 -37.17 15.09 6.11
C GLN A 45 -37.96 15.97 7.07
N SER A 46 -38.57 17.05 6.57
CA SER A 46 -39.34 17.98 7.40
C SER A 46 -40.26 18.84 6.54
N ASP A 47 -41.41 19.21 7.09
CA ASP A 47 -42.42 20.08 6.45
C ASP A 47 -42.23 21.56 6.83
N ALA A 48 -41.10 21.91 7.46
CA ALA A 48 -40.81 23.27 7.91
C ALA A 48 -40.68 24.26 6.73
N VAL A 49 -41.35 25.42 6.86
CA VAL A 49 -41.27 26.50 5.88
C VAL A 49 -39.81 26.95 5.73
N PHE A 50 -39.28 26.86 4.50
CA PHE A 50 -37.87 27.11 4.23
C PHE A 50 -37.38 28.48 4.73
N ALA A 51 -38.18 29.54 4.58
CA ALA A 51 -37.80 30.88 5.01
C ALA A 51 -37.54 30.94 6.52
N ASP A 52 -38.44 30.36 7.31
CA ASP A 52 -38.36 30.32 8.77
C ASP A 52 -37.18 29.45 9.22
N ALA A 53 -36.99 28.28 8.58
CA ALA A 53 -35.84 27.41 8.83
C ALA A 53 -34.50 28.09 8.47
N ALA A 54 -34.43 28.84 7.37
CA ALA A 54 -33.22 29.55 6.94
C ALA A 54 -32.91 30.77 7.82
N ALA A 55 -33.93 31.50 8.30
CA ALA A 55 -33.77 32.57 9.27
C ALA A 55 -33.26 32.01 10.61
N LYS A 56 -33.98 31.03 11.18
CA LYS A 56 -33.64 30.34 12.43
C LYS A 56 -32.21 29.80 12.45
N LEU A 57 -31.75 29.22 11.33
CA LEU A 57 -30.37 28.76 11.18
C LEU A 57 -29.36 29.91 11.19
N LYS A 58 -29.63 31.04 10.51
CA LYS A 58 -28.73 32.22 10.50
C LYS A 58 -28.67 32.89 11.87
N ASP A 59 -29.81 33.07 12.53
CA ASP A 59 -29.89 33.71 13.85
C ASP A 59 -29.18 32.86 14.92
N GLY A 60 -29.43 31.56 14.92
CA GLY A 60 -28.71 30.62 15.79
C GLY A 60 -27.24 30.48 15.45
N LEU A 61 -26.85 30.66 14.17
CA LEU A 61 -25.45 30.66 13.73
C LEU A 61 -24.72 31.91 14.23
N ALA A 62 -25.35 33.08 14.14
CA ALA A 62 -24.78 34.31 14.70
C ALA A 62 -24.57 34.20 16.21
N ALA A 63 -25.56 33.68 16.94
CA ALA A 63 -25.48 33.52 18.39
C ALA A 63 -24.44 32.47 18.84
N VAL A 64 -24.33 31.31 18.18
CA VAL A 64 -23.31 30.30 18.54
C VAL A 64 -21.88 30.72 18.14
N LEU A 65 -21.73 31.58 17.13
CA LEU A 65 -20.42 32.14 16.74
C LEU A 65 -19.83 33.08 17.79
N ASP A 66 -20.59 33.50 18.80
CA ASP A 66 -20.03 34.23 19.96
C ASP A 66 -19.02 33.37 20.75
N ASP A 67 -19.31 32.07 20.91
CA ASP A 67 -18.44 31.10 21.60
C ASP A 67 -17.42 30.45 20.64
N PHE A 68 -17.75 30.34 19.35
CA PHE A 68 -16.96 29.65 18.31
C PHE A 68 -16.41 30.60 17.24
N TYR A 69 -16.00 31.81 17.63
CA TYR A 69 -15.63 32.92 16.74
C TYR A 69 -14.56 32.59 15.69
N GLN A 70 -13.70 31.57 15.91
CA GLN A 70 -12.66 31.18 14.96
C GLN A 70 -13.25 30.73 13.61
N LEU A 71 -14.49 30.24 13.58
CA LEU A 71 -15.15 29.83 12.34
C LEU A 71 -15.60 31.01 11.47
N ALA A 72 -15.80 32.18 12.07
CA ALA A 72 -16.07 33.44 11.38
C ALA A 72 -14.77 34.17 10.96
N GLY A 73 -13.62 33.75 11.46
CA GLY A 73 -12.32 34.39 11.17
C GLY A 73 -11.78 34.11 9.77
N ARG A 74 -10.48 34.36 9.62
CA ARG A 74 -9.65 34.00 8.45
C ARG A 74 -8.34 33.37 8.88
N LEU A 75 -7.79 32.53 8.02
CA LEU A 75 -6.41 32.08 8.17
C LEU A 75 -5.47 33.25 7.85
N GLY A 76 -4.38 33.38 8.59
CA GLY A 76 -3.34 34.37 8.38
C GLY A 76 -1.97 33.80 8.76
N LYS A 77 -0.91 34.57 8.52
CA LYS A 77 0.45 34.32 9.05
C LYS A 77 0.88 35.53 9.88
N ASP A 78 1.55 35.28 11.01
CA ASP A 78 2.16 36.36 11.79
C ASP A 78 3.52 36.81 11.21
N ASP A 79 4.13 37.84 11.81
CA ASP A 79 5.40 38.43 11.38
C ASP A 79 6.57 37.42 11.33
N GLU A 80 6.45 36.30 12.04
CA GLU A 80 7.43 35.22 12.01
C GLU A 80 7.13 34.16 10.93
N GLY A 81 5.95 34.21 10.29
CA GLY A 81 5.50 33.27 9.27
C GLY A 81 4.72 32.07 9.80
N VAL A 82 4.27 32.09 11.06
CA VAL A 82 3.48 31.01 11.68
C VAL A 82 2.00 31.23 11.40
N PHE A 83 1.27 30.15 11.05
CA PHE A 83 -0.15 30.23 10.74
C PHE A 83 -1.01 30.46 11.99
N ARG A 84 -2.04 31.30 11.86
CA ARG A 84 -3.05 31.53 12.91
C ARG A 84 -4.42 31.83 12.29
N VAL A 85 -5.48 31.71 13.08
CA VAL A 85 -6.78 32.33 12.76
C VAL A 85 -6.80 33.73 13.34
N GLU A 86 -7.25 34.70 12.55
CA GLU A 86 -7.57 36.06 12.99
C GLU A 86 -9.09 36.28 12.88
N TYR A 87 -9.69 36.90 13.88
CA TYR A 87 -11.03 37.46 13.80
C TYR A 87 -11.00 38.91 14.30
N ASP A 88 -11.73 39.79 13.62
CA ASP A 88 -12.03 41.15 14.04
C ASP A 88 -13.43 41.47 13.50
N ASP A 89 -14.28 42.12 14.29
CA ASP A 89 -15.66 42.42 13.87
C ASP A 89 -15.70 43.37 12.67
N ASP A 90 -14.69 44.22 12.54
CA ASP A 90 -14.59 45.23 11.49
C ASP A 90 -13.76 44.72 10.28
N MET A 91 -13.31 43.45 10.29
CA MET A 91 -12.63 42.80 9.16
C MET A 91 -13.58 42.58 7.97
N ASP A 92 -13.09 42.95 6.78
CA ASP A 92 -13.76 42.69 5.50
C ASP A 92 -13.88 41.19 5.22
N GLY A 93 -15.09 40.76 4.87
CA GLY A 93 -15.42 39.37 4.62
C GLY A 93 -15.57 38.48 5.87
N ALA A 94 -15.24 38.94 7.08
CA ALA A 94 -15.41 38.13 8.29
C ALA A 94 -16.86 37.63 8.44
N GLY A 95 -16.99 36.43 8.99
CA GLY A 95 -18.22 35.65 9.01
C GLY A 95 -18.14 34.33 8.23
N VAL A 96 -19.15 33.49 8.46
CA VAL A 96 -19.40 32.19 7.82
C VAL A 96 -20.23 32.39 6.56
N GLU A 97 -19.88 31.75 5.44
CA GLU A 97 -20.68 31.85 4.21
C GLU A 97 -21.95 30.99 4.31
N PHE A 98 -23.12 31.64 4.33
CA PHE A 98 -24.43 31.00 4.25
C PHE A 98 -25.00 31.20 2.83
N SER A 99 -25.10 30.13 2.07
CA SER A 99 -25.76 30.09 0.75
C SER A 99 -27.17 29.49 0.85
N GLU A 100 -28.14 30.05 0.14
CA GLU A 100 -29.45 29.43 -0.09
C GLU A 100 -29.53 28.89 -1.51
N ALA A 101 -30.10 27.70 -1.71
CA ALA A 101 -30.19 27.08 -3.02
C ALA A 101 -31.52 26.37 -3.29
N ALA A 102 -31.87 26.22 -4.57
CA ALA A 102 -32.94 25.34 -5.07
C ALA A 102 -32.36 24.34 -6.08
N ALA A 103 -32.92 23.14 -6.18
CA ALA A 103 -32.50 22.12 -7.13
C ALA A 103 -33.70 21.35 -7.70
N ASP A 104 -34.26 21.90 -8.79
CA ASP A 104 -35.49 21.39 -9.42
C ASP A 104 -35.36 19.89 -9.78
N GLY A 105 -36.09 19.03 -9.07
CA GLY A 105 -36.10 17.59 -9.32
C GLY A 105 -35.06 16.76 -8.56
N ILE A 106 -34.60 17.21 -7.38
CA ILE A 106 -33.94 16.36 -6.38
C ILE A 106 -34.91 16.09 -5.24
N SER A 107 -35.07 14.82 -4.84
CA SER A 107 -35.84 14.42 -3.66
C SER A 107 -34.94 13.96 -2.50
N VAL A 108 -35.51 13.85 -1.31
CA VAL A 108 -34.83 13.22 -0.15
C VAL A 108 -34.45 11.77 -0.46
N ALA A 109 -35.27 11.04 -1.24
CA ALA A 109 -34.99 9.65 -1.63
C ALA A 109 -33.73 9.53 -2.51
N ASP A 110 -33.50 10.48 -3.42
CA ASP A 110 -32.29 10.51 -4.25
C ASP A 110 -31.04 10.79 -3.40
N LEU A 111 -31.17 11.65 -2.38
CA LEU A 111 -30.09 12.07 -1.50
C LEU A 111 -29.66 10.99 -0.49
N ILE A 112 -30.61 10.16 -0.02
CA ILE A 112 -30.31 9.05 0.91
C ILE A 112 -29.92 7.74 0.22
N ALA A 113 -30.01 7.65 -1.11
CA ALA A 113 -29.67 6.46 -1.89
C ALA A 113 -28.24 5.95 -1.60
N ASP A 114 -28.01 4.65 -1.73
CA ASP A 114 -26.76 4.01 -1.29
C ASP A 114 -25.59 4.19 -2.26
N ASP A 115 -25.83 4.69 -3.47
CA ASP A 115 -24.78 5.09 -4.41
C ASP A 115 -24.22 6.51 -4.11
N GLY A 116 -23.18 6.90 -4.84
CA GLY A 116 -22.28 7.98 -4.46
C GLY A 116 -22.81 9.42 -4.39
N THR A 117 -22.13 10.23 -3.57
CA THR A 117 -22.41 11.66 -3.36
C THR A 117 -22.00 12.56 -4.53
N SER A 118 -21.32 12.00 -5.54
CA SER A 118 -20.91 12.69 -6.77
C SER A 118 -22.06 13.38 -7.52
N SER A 119 -23.29 12.90 -7.38
CA SER A 119 -24.51 13.52 -7.93
C SER A 119 -24.91 14.83 -7.25
N PHE A 120 -24.33 15.14 -6.09
CA PHE A 120 -24.69 16.26 -5.22
C PHE A 120 -23.49 17.16 -4.86
N LYS A 121 -22.36 17.01 -5.57
CA LYS A 121 -21.13 17.80 -5.41
C LYS A 121 -21.34 19.33 -5.50
N ASP A 122 -22.40 19.77 -6.18
CA ASP A 122 -22.73 21.17 -6.44
C ASP A 122 -23.63 21.76 -5.32
N LEU A 123 -24.20 20.91 -4.45
CA LEU A 123 -24.89 21.32 -3.23
C LEU A 123 -23.90 21.61 -2.10
N ILE A 124 -22.80 20.86 -2.01
CA ILE A 124 -21.81 21.05 -0.96
C ILE A 124 -20.83 22.16 -1.39
N PRO A 125 -20.64 23.22 -0.58
CA PRO A 125 -19.71 24.29 -0.95
C PRO A 125 -18.26 23.81 -0.97
N TYR A 126 -17.41 24.59 -1.63
CA TYR A 126 -15.94 24.47 -1.59
C TYR A 126 -15.40 23.07 -1.97
N THR A 127 -16.09 22.39 -2.89
CA THR A 127 -15.58 21.21 -3.61
C THR A 127 -14.28 21.59 -4.35
N GLY A 128 -13.20 20.86 -4.10
CA GLY A 128 -11.87 21.11 -4.69
C GLY A 128 -11.06 22.27 -4.08
N VAL A 129 -11.53 22.89 -3.00
CA VAL A 129 -10.85 24.02 -2.33
C VAL A 129 -9.93 23.53 -1.21
N LEU A 130 -8.66 23.97 -1.21
CA LEU A 130 -7.64 23.60 -0.21
C LEU A 130 -7.79 24.41 1.08
N ASN A 131 -7.44 23.82 2.22
CA ASN A 131 -7.51 24.49 3.53
C ASN A 131 -6.61 25.74 3.61
N VAL A 132 -5.49 25.79 2.89
CA VAL A 132 -4.66 27.00 2.76
C VAL A 132 -5.38 28.16 2.05
N GLU A 133 -6.43 27.91 1.24
CA GLU A 133 -7.26 28.99 0.66
C GLU A 133 -8.12 29.72 1.71
N GLY A 134 -8.16 29.24 2.96
CA GLY A 134 -8.72 29.97 4.11
C GLY A 134 -8.03 31.32 4.38
N LEU A 135 -6.88 31.59 3.73
CA LEU A 135 -6.24 32.92 3.67
C LEU A 135 -7.14 33.96 2.96
N HIS A 136 -8.02 33.51 2.07
CA HIS A 136 -8.84 34.36 1.19
C HIS A 136 -10.33 33.95 1.20
N ARG A 137 -10.69 32.83 1.84
CA ARG A 137 -12.04 32.28 1.91
C ARG A 137 -12.51 32.10 3.37
N PRO A 138 -13.82 32.16 3.64
CA PRO A 138 -14.42 31.70 4.88
C PRO A 138 -13.90 30.34 5.37
N LEU A 139 -13.72 30.21 6.68
CA LEU A 139 -13.25 28.96 7.30
C LEU A 139 -14.37 27.93 7.48
N LEU A 140 -15.62 28.38 7.42
CA LEU A 140 -16.82 27.56 7.27
C LEU A 140 -17.70 28.15 6.17
N ALA A 141 -18.28 27.28 5.35
CA ALA A 141 -19.37 27.60 4.43
C ALA A 141 -20.45 26.52 4.46
N LEU A 142 -21.70 26.91 4.25
CA LEU A 142 -22.82 25.99 4.08
C LEU A 142 -23.80 26.43 2.97
N THR A 143 -24.46 25.46 2.37
CA THR A 143 -25.56 25.65 1.42
C THR A 143 -26.81 24.98 1.96
N LYS A 144 -27.88 25.75 2.14
CA LYS A 144 -29.19 25.24 2.55
C LYS A 144 -30.10 25.05 1.34
N LEU A 145 -30.54 23.82 1.11
CA LEU A 145 -31.47 23.48 0.04
C LEU A 145 -32.94 23.75 0.45
N ARG A 146 -33.75 24.18 -0.53
CA ARG A 146 -35.13 24.69 -0.37
C ARG A 146 -36.24 23.64 -0.42
N ASP A 147 -36.02 22.52 -1.09
CA ASP A 147 -37.06 21.59 -1.57
C ASP A 147 -37.04 20.25 -0.81
N GLY A 148 -35.86 19.61 -0.69
CA GLY A 148 -35.64 18.40 0.12
C GLY A 148 -34.88 18.63 1.43
N LEU A 149 -34.95 19.85 1.98
CA LEU A 149 -34.32 20.35 3.22
C LEU A 149 -32.88 19.89 3.58
N ALA A 150 -32.08 19.41 2.63
CA ALA A 150 -30.66 19.13 2.84
C ALA A 150 -29.81 20.37 3.20
N MET A 151 -28.64 20.11 3.76
CA MET A 151 -27.61 21.09 4.12
C MET A 151 -26.22 20.53 3.77
N GLY A 152 -25.55 21.12 2.78
CA GLY A 152 -24.15 20.83 2.49
C GLY A 152 -23.24 21.78 3.26
N LEU A 153 -22.19 21.28 3.92
CA LEU A 153 -21.23 22.08 4.70
C LEU A 153 -19.79 21.75 4.29
N ALA A 154 -18.93 22.76 4.37
CA ALA A 154 -17.49 22.66 4.17
C ALA A 154 -16.74 23.37 5.29
N PHE A 155 -15.96 22.60 6.06
CA PHE A 155 -15.15 23.05 7.19
C PHE A 155 -13.68 23.08 6.81
N ASN A 156 -12.95 24.15 7.13
CA ASN A 156 -11.50 24.17 6.96
C ASN A 156 -10.84 23.21 7.97
N HIS A 157 -10.25 22.12 7.50
CA HIS A 157 -9.77 21.04 8.37
C HIS A 157 -8.59 21.50 9.24
N ALA A 158 -7.77 22.46 8.81
CA ALA A 158 -6.70 23.02 9.64
C ALA A 158 -7.24 23.77 10.88
N ILE A 159 -8.54 24.05 10.95
CA ILE A 159 -9.16 24.71 12.10
C ILE A 159 -9.77 23.72 13.08
N LEU A 160 -10.27 22.56 12.64
CA LEU A 160 -11.05 21.66 13.49
C LEU A 160 -11.04 20.20 13.02
N ASP A 161 -10.95 19.27 13.98
CA ASP A 161 -11.15 17.84 13.75
C ASP A 161 -12.63 17.44 13.84
N GLY A 162 -12.92 16.15 13.65
CA GLY A 162 -14.28 15.60 13.72
C GLY A 162 -14.94 15.76 15.10
N THR A 163 -14.19 15.67 16.20
CA THR A 163 -14.71 15.87 17.56
C THR A 163 -15.16 17.32 17.72
N SER A 164 -14.33 18.28 17.30
CA SER A 164 -14.67 19.71 17.28
C SER A 164 -15.80 20.04 16.30
N THR A 165 -15.89 19.37 15.14
CA THR A 165 -17.02 19.53 14.19
C THR A 165 -18.37 19.28 14.88
N TRP A 166 -18.50 18.13 15.54
CA TRP A 166 -19.79 17.71 16.12
C TRP A 166 -20.10 18.39 17.45
N HIS A 167 -19.09 18.92 18.17
CA HIS A 167 -19.31 19.86 19.27
C HIS A 167 -19.97 21.14 18.75
N PHE A 168 -19.38 21.82 17.76
CA PHE A 168 -19.98 23.03 17.17
C PHE A 168 -21.39 22.78 16.61
N MET A 169 -21.58 21.73 15.82
CA MET A 169 -22.90 21.42 15.23
C MET A 169 -23.96 21.10 16.29
N GLY A 170 -23.58 20.42 17.39
CA GLY A 170 -24.46 20.17 18.52
C GLY A 170 -24.84 21.47 19.24
N SER A 171 -23.86 22.31 19.57
CA SER A 171 -24.09 23.61 20.22
C SER A 171 -24.91 24.58 19.35
N TRP A 172 -24.74 24.57 18.03
CA TRP A 172 -25.59 25.34 17.12
C TRP A 172 -27.03 24.82 17.13
N ALA A 173 -27.24 23.50 17.19
CA ALA A 173 -28.55 22.90 17.37
C ALA A 173 -29.20 23.27 18.71
N GLU A 174 -28.46 23.31 19.82
CA GLU A 174 -28.96 23.76 21.13
C GLU A 174 -29.53 25.20 21.07
N ILE A 175 -28.78 26.13 20.50
CA ILE A 175 -29.20 27.52 20.34
C ILE A 175 -30.41 27.63 19.39
N CYS A 176 -30.42 26.91 18.26
CA CYS A 176 -31.58 26.88 17.37
C CYS A 176 -32.85 26.32 18.03
N ASN A 177 -32.75 25.45 19.05
CA ASN A 177 -33.90 25.00 19.84
C ASN A 177 -34.36 25.99 20.93
N GLY A 178 -33.78 27.19 20.97
CA GLY A 178 -34.13 28.24 21.93
C GLY A 178 -33.37 28.15 23.26
N SER A 179 -32.26 27.41 23.33
CA SER A 179 -31.34 27.55 24.46
C SER A 179 -30.70 28.94 24.44
N SER A 180 -30.60 29.58 25.61
CA SER A 180 -29.97 30.91 25.77
C SER A 180 -28.43 30.85 25.81
N SER A 181 -27.86 29.65 25.91
CA SER A 181 -26.42 29.39 25.94
C SER A 181 -26.13 27.93 25.57
N ILE A 182 -24.89 27.64 25.17
CA ILE A 182 -24.43 26.29 24.84
C ILE A 182 -24.16 25.46 26.11
N SER A 183 -24.44 24.15 26.09
CA SER A 183 -24.30 23.30 27.29
C SER A 183 -22.84 23.06 27.71
N VAL A 184 -21.91 23.15 26.76
CA VAL A 184 -20.47 22.90 26.96
C VAL A 184 -19.69 23.98 26.21
N PRO A 185 -19.09 24.97 26.90
CA PRO A 185 -18.21 25.95 26.27
C PRO A 185 -16.97 25.30 25.62
N PRO A 186 -16.55 25.75 24.44
CA PRO A 186 -15.33 25.26 23.80
C PRO A 186 -14.07 25.72 24.56
N PHE A 187 -13.09 24.83 24.67
CA PHE A 187 -11.78 25.14 25.21
C PHE A 187 -10.85 25.59 24.07
N LEU A 188 -10.44 26.86 24.11
CA LEU A 188 -9.84 27.57 22.96
C LEU A 188 -8.32 27.74 23.03
N GLU A 189 -7.68 27.46 24.16
CA GLU A 189 -6.23 27.63 24.35
C GLU A 189 -5.40 26.51 23.65
N ARG A 190 -5.34 26.53 22.31
CA ARG A 190 -4.62 25.50 21.50
C ARG A 190 -3.19 25.25 21.95
N THR A 191 -2.48 26.31 22.33
CA THR A 191 -1.09 26.30 22.77
C THR A 191 -0.84 25.46 24.03
N LYS A 192 -1.88 25.11 24.80
CA LYS A 192 -1.79 24.17 25.94
C LYS A 192 -1.54 22.72 25.49
N ALA A 193 -2.00 22.35 24.29
CA ALA A 193 -1.81 21.01 23.75
C ALA A 193 -0.43 20.84 23.09
N ARG A 194 0.06 21.88 22.40
CA ARG A 194 1.45 22.00 21.90
C ARG A 194 1.72 23.47 21.57
N ASN A 195 2.82 24.04 22.05
CA ASN A 195 3.16 25.47 21.82
C ASN A 195 4.30 25.69 20.80
N THR A 196 4.72 24.66 20.06
CA THR A 196 5.81 24.81 19.08
C THR A 196 5.37 25.71 17.93
N ARG A 197 6.16 26.77 17.67
CA ARG A 197 5.94 27.73 16.60
C ARG A 197 6.64 27.28 15.32
N VAL A 198 5.94 26.47 14.51
CA VAL A 198 6.47 25.94 13.24
C VAL A 198 6.19 26.89 12.09
N LYS A 199 7.24 27.21 11.33
CA LYS A 199 7.15 28.05 10.12
C LYS A 199 6.93 27.16 8.91
N LEU A 200 5.90 27.46 8.12
CA LEU A 200 5.56 26.72 6.90
C LEU A 200 5.47 27.67 5.71
N ASP A 201 6.40 27.52 4.76
CA ASP A 201 6.31 28.18 3.46
C ASP A 201 5.53 27.33 2.45
N LEU A 202 4.21 27.29 2.66
CA LEU A 202 3.27 26.81 1.66
C LEU A 202 3.09 27.88 0.58
N SER A 203 3.95 27.81 -0.43
CA SER A 203 3.64 28.39 -1.75
C SER A 203 2.30 27.82 -2.25
N PRO A 204 1.40 28.63 -2.83
CA PRO A 204 0.22 28.11 -3.51
C PRO A 204 0.63 27.10 -4.60
N PRO A 205 -0.11 26.00 -4.80
CA PRO A 205 0.11 25.14 -5.95
C PRO A 205 0.01 25.97 -7.23
N ASP A 206 1.01 25.87 -8.11
CA ASP A 206 0.98 26.57 -9.39
C ASP A 206 -0.23 26.05 -10.21
N PRO A 207 -1.17 26.92 -10.65
CA PRO A 207 -2.30 26.49 -11.48
C PRO A 207 -1.87 25.88 -12.83
N LEU A 208 -0.60 26.02 -13.24
CA LEU A 208 -0.01 25.32 -14.38
C LEU A 208 0.56 23.94 -14.03
N THR A 209 0.79 23.62 -12.76
CA THR A 209 1.05 22.23 -12.31
C THR A 209 -0.24 21.41 -12.37
N LYS A 210 -0.60 21.01 -13.59
CA LYS A 210 -1.53 19.91 -13.83
C LYS A 210 -1.13 18.71 -12.96
N PRO A 211 -2.09 17.96 -12.39
CA PRO A 211 -1.76 16.66 -11.79
C PRO A 211 -1.04 15.82 -12.85
N ASN A 212 0.03 15.14 -12.47
CA ASN A 212 0.90 14.45 -13.43
C ASN A 212 0.23 13.18 -13.97
N THR A 213 -0.66 13.35 -14.94
CA THR A 213 -1.40 12.30 -15.65
C THR A 213 -0.64 11.75 -16.85
N ASP A 214 0.68 11.91 -16.91
CA ASP A 214 1.53 11.37 -17.98
C ASP A 214 1.77 9.85 -17.87
N SER A 215 0.87 9.13 -17.20
CA SER A 215 0.53 7.75 -17.57
C SER A 215 -0.64 7.79 -18.54
N GLY A 216 -0.42 7.45 -19.82
CA GLY A 216 -1.47 7.41 -20.86
C GLY A 216 -2.57 6.35 -20.67
N ALA A 217 -2.73 5.82 -19.46
CA ALA A 217 -3.89 5.04 -19.05
C ALA A 217 -5.09 5.98 -18.79
N PRO A 218 -6.33 5.55 -19.07
CA PRO A 218 -7.51 6.35 -18.74
C PRO A 218 -7.60 6.57 -17.22
N ALA A 219 -8.01 7.77 -16.81
CA ALA A 219 -8.22 8.10 -15.40
C ALA A 219 -9.20 7.11 -14.77
N LYS A 220 -8.74 6.38 -13.75
CA LYS A 220 -9.53 5.33 -13.11
C LYS A 220 -10.76 5.92 -12.44
N ILE A 221 -11.94 5.38 -12.75
CA ILE A 221 -13.20 5.85 -12.20
C ILE A 221 -13.31 5.38 -10.74
N LEU A 222 -13.45 6.33 -9.82
CA LEU A 222 -13.77 6.09 -8.42
C LEU A 222 -15.29 5.99 -8.25
N ARG A 223 -15.77 4.92 -7.62
CA ARG A 223 -17.15 4.77 -7.17
C ARG A 223 -17.23 4.92 -5.66
N GLU A 224 -18.28 5.57 -5.19
CA GLU A 224 -18.63 5.68 -3.78
C GLU A 224 -19.88 4.84 -3.52
N LYS A 225 -19.94 4.11 -2.40
CA LYS A 225 -21.13 3.34 -2.00
C LYS A 225 -21.25 3.24 -0.49
N VAL A 226 -22.49 3.23 0.03
CA VAL A 226 -22.80 2.96 1.43
C VAL A 226 -23.17 1.50 1.62
N PHE A 227 -22.53 0.84 2.58
CA PHE A 227 -22.85 -0.50 3.04
C PHE A 227 -23.38 -0.41 4.47
N LYS A 228 -24.64 -0.79 4.68
CA LYS A 228 -25.31 -0.70 5.98
C LYS A 228 -25.11 -1.99 6.77
N PHE A 229 -24.34 -1.94 7.86
CA PHE A 229 -24.10 -3.10 8.72
C PHE A 229 -25.03 -3.04 9.94
N PRO A 230 -26.10 -3.87 10.00
CA PRO A 230 -27.00 -3.91 11.16
C PRO A 230 -26.28 -4.50 12.39
N GLU A 231 -26.85 -4.28 13.58
CA GLU A 231 -26.25 -4.70 14.84
C GLU A 231 -26.00 -6.21 14.92
N SER A 232 -26.84 -7.02 14.26
CA SER A 232 -26.66 -8.47 14.11
C SER A 232 -25.42 -8.84 13.30
N ALA A 233 -25.19 -8.18 12.15
CA ALA A 233 -24.00 -8.40 11.32
C ALA A 233 -22.73 -7.95 12.05
N ILE A 234 -22.79 -6.82 12.75
CA ILE A 234 -21.68 -6.32 13.57
C ILE A 234 -21.38 -7.27 14.74
N ALA A 235 -22.39 -7.80 15.42
CA ALA A 235 -22.23 -8.78 16.47
C ALA A 235 -21.62 -10.09 15.93
N LYS A 236 -22.04 -10.55 14.74
CA LYS A 236 -21.48 -11.72 14.04
C LYS A 236 -19.99 -11.50 13.70
N ILE A 237 -19.63 -10.38 13.04
CA ILE A 237 -18.23 -10.00 12.76
C ILE A 237 -17.40 -9.95 14.05
N LYS A 238 -17.88 -9.26 15.08
CA LYS A 238 -17.17 -9.11 16.36
C LYS A 238 -17.02 -10.43 17.10
N SER A 239 -18.03 -11.31 17.07
CA SER A 239 -17.98 -12.64 17.65
C SER A 239 -16.91 -13.50 16.96
N THR A 240 -16.91 -13.55 15.63
CA THR A 240 -15.88 -14.26 14.84
C THR A 240 -14.47 -13.77 15.17
N VAL A 241 -14.25 -12.45 15.17
CA VAL A 241 -12.94 -11.84 15.48
C VAL A 241 -12.50 -12.07 16.94
N ASN A 242 -13.40 -12.37 17.87
CA ASN A 242 -13.10 -12.68 19.27
C ASN A 242 -13.29 -14.17 19.62
N SER A 243 -13.41 -15.06 18.62
CA SER A 243 -13.74 -16.48 18.86
C SER A 243 -12.57 -17.29 19.45
N THR A 244 -11.34 -16.93 19.10
CA THR A 244 -10.11 -17.48 19.69
C THR A 244 -9.68 -16.63 20.90
N PRO A 245 -9.54 -17.21 22.11
CA PRO A 245 -8.98 -16.50 23.26
C PRO A 245 -7.53 -16.07 23.00
N GLN A 246 -7.22 -14.79 23.27
CA GLN A 246 -5.85 -14.27 23.16
C GLN A 246 -4.92 -14.96 24.18
N SER A 247 -3.73 -15.34 23.74
CA SER A 247 -2.89 -16.37 24.39
C SER A 247 -2.28 -15.98 25.73
N ASP A 248 -2.32 -14.69 26.09
CA ASP A 248 -1.75 -14.17 27.35
C ASP A 248 -2.77 -14.11 28.51
N GLY A 249 -4.07 -14.28 28.24
CA GLY A 249 -5.14 -14.24 29.23
C GLY A 249 -5.37 -12.87 29.90
N GLY A 250 -4.72 -11.80 29.43
CA GLY A 250 -4.78 -10.45 30.02
C GLY A 250 -5.09 -9.33 29.03
N SER A 251 -4.96 -9.56 27.72
CA SER A 251 -5.33 -8.61 26.67
C SER A 251 -6.84 -8.37 26.60
N LYS A 252 -7.24 -7.17 26.17
CA LYS A 252 -8.64 -6.77 26.07
C LYS A 252 -9.28 -7.29 24.77
N PRO A 253 -10.49 -7.86 24.81
CA PRO A 253 -11.23 -8.27 23.60
C PRO A 253 -11.34 -7.15 22.57
N PHE A 254 -11.24 -7.52 21.29
CA PHE A 254 -11.27 -6.59 20.17
C PHE A 254 -12.57 -5.78 20.14
N SER A 255 -12.43 -4.46 20.09
CA SER A 255 -13.55 -3.54 19.97
C SER A 255 -14.28 -3.71 18.64
N THR A 256 -15.53 -3.23 18.61
CA THR A 256 -16.34 -3.17 17.38
C THR A 256 -15.61 -2.48 16.23
N PHE A 257 -14.80 -1.45 16.53
CA PHE A 257 -14.00 -0.74 15.53
C PHE A 257 -12.86 -1.60 14.97
N GLN A 258 -12.13 -2.34 15.82
CA GLN A 258 -11.07 -3.25 15.36
C GLN A 258 -11.66 -4.41 14.53
N SER A 259 -12.77 -5.00 14.98
CA SER A 259 -13.42 -6.11 14.27
C SER A 259 -14.00 -5.71 12.91
N LEU A 260 -14.73 -4.59 12.83
CA LEU A 260 -15.23 -4.08 11.55
C LEU A 260 -14.10 -3.51 10.67
N GLY A 261 -13.07 -2.91 11.28
CA GLY A 261 -11.90 -2.41 10.58
C GLY A 261 -11.11 -3.50 9.87
N VAL A 262 -10.78 -4.60 10.57
CA VAL A 262 -10.09 -5.74 9.92
C VAL A 262 -10.98 -6.42 8.88
N HIS A 263 -12.30 -6.49 9.09
CA HIS A 263 -13.26 -6.99 8.11
C HIS A 263 -13.18 -6.19 6.80
N ILE A 264 -13.40 -4.87 6.87
CA ILE A 264 -13.30 -3.98 5.71
C ILE A 264 -11.91 -4.08 5.06
N TRP A 265 -10.83 -4.08 5.85
CA TRP A 265 -9.46 -4.13 5.32
C TRP A 265 -9.16 -5.42 4.55
N ARG A 266 -9.60 -6.59 5.06
CA ARG A 266 -9.49 -7.89 4.38
C ARG A 266 -10.26 -7.89 3.06
N HIS A 267 -11.53 -7.51 3.09
CA HIS A 267 -12.41 -7.59 1.93
C HIS A 267 -12.08 -6.55 0.85
N VAL A 268 -11.68 -5.33 1.22
CA VAL A 268 -11.15 -4.33 0.27
C VAL A 268 -9.83 -4.79 -0.35
N SER A 269 -8.92 -5.38 0.43
CA SER A 269 -7.66 -5.94 -0.09
C SER A 269 -7.91 -7.13 -1.05
N ARG A 270 -8.93 -7.96 -0.78
CA ARG A 270 -9.38 -9.02 -1.69
C ARG A 270 -9.99 -8.45 -2.97
N ALA A 271 -10.88 -7.46 -2.87
CA ALA A 271 -11.58 -6.87 -4.02
C ALA A 271 -10.63 -6.15 -4.99
N ARG A 272 -9.49 -5.64 -4.49
CA ARG A 272 -8.40 -5.07 -5.30
C ARG A 272 -7.52 -6.10 -6.02
N ASP A 273 -7.76 -7.42 -5.84
CA ASP A 273 -6.88 -8.52 -6.28
C ASP A 273 -5.42 -8.38 -5.79
N LEU A 274 -5.20 -7.85 -4.58
CA LEU A 274 -3.84 -7.69 -4.05
C LEU A 274 -3.14 -9.05 -3.89
N LYS A 275 -1.91 -9.13 -4.38
CA LYS A 275 -1.09 -10.35 -4.35
C LYS A 275 -0.61 -10.63 -2.93
N PRO A 276 -0.21 -11.89 -2.62
CA PRO A 276 0.32 -12.24 -1.31
C PRO A 276 1.46 -11.33 -0.81
N GLU A 277 2.34 -10.89 -1.71
CA GLU A 277 3.46 -9.98 -1.47
C GLU A 277 3.13 -8.47 -1.54
N ASP A 278 1.95 -8.07 -2.03
CA ASP A 278 1.59 -6.65 -2.09
C ASP A 278 1.34 -6.11 -0.68
N TYR A 279 2.04 -5.04 -0.30
CA TYR A 279 1.77 -4.35 0.96
C TYR A 279 0.43 -3.60 0.89
N THR A 280 -0.33 -3.69 1.98
CA THR A 280 -1.57 -2.96 2.25
C THR A 280 -1.47 -2.27 3.60
N VAL A 281 -2.09 -1.10 3.72
CA VAL A 281 -1.97 -0.21 4.88
C VAL A 281 -3.35 0.08 5.45
N PHE A 282 -3.57 -0.17 6.74
CA PHE A 282 -4.75 0.31 7.44
C PHE A 282 -4.42 1.58 8.21
N THR A 283 -5.06 2.68 7.84
CA THR A 283 -4.81 4.01 8.40
C THR A 283 -6.00 4.46 9.21
N ILE A 284 -5.79 4.89 10.46
CA ILE A 284 -6.85 5.44 11.31
C ILE A 284 -6.39 6.75 11.95
N PHE A 285 -7.32 7.69 12.14
CA PHE A 285 -7.07 8.96 12.82
C PHE A 285 -7.50 8.84 14.28
N VAL A 286 -6.52 8.91 15.20
CA VAL A 286 -6.73 8.69 16.64
C VAL A 286 -6.93 10.02 17.35
N ASP A 287 -7.99 10.14 18.14
CA ASP A 287 -8.23 11.28 19.03
C ASP A 287 -7.21 11.26 20.18
N CYS A 288 -6.38 12.30 20.24
CA CYS A 288 -5.25 12.41 21.15
C CYS A 288 -5.59 13.15 22.46
N ARG A 289 -6.82 13.69 22.63
CA ARG A 289 -7.24 14.44 23.84
C ARG A 289 -6.93 13.72 25.15
N LYS A 290 -7.15 12.41 25.19
CA LYS A 290 -6.91 11.54 26.37
C LYS A 290 -5.61 10.74 26.27
N ARG A 291 -4.66 11.19 25.43
CA ARG A 291 -3.39 10.51 25.16
C ARG A 291 -2.17 11.42 25.28
N VAL A 292 -2.28 12.72 25.04
CA VAL A 292 -1.24 13.71 25.39
C VAL A 292 -1.12 13.85 26.91
N ASP A 293 0.04 14.32 27.39
CA ASP A 293 0.30 14.58 28.82
C ASP A 293 0.73 16.05 29.00
N PRO A 294 -0.01 16.90 29.74
CA PRO A 294 -1.29 16.61 30.40
C PRO A 294 -2.43 16.40 29.39
N ALA A 295 -3.40 15.55 29.75
CA ALA A 295 -4.58 15.28 28.93
C ALA A 295 -5.45 16.54 28.75
N MET A 296 -5.91 16.77 27.52
CA MET A 296 -6.76 17.90 27.16
C MET A 296 -8.24 17.60 27.45
N PRO A 297 -9.05 18.62 27.81
CA PRO A 297 -10.49 18.44 28.04
C PRO A 297 -11.22 17.98 26.77
N ASP A 298 -12.33 17.26 26.95
CA ASP A 298 -13.19 16.80 25.84
C ASP A 298 -13.73 17.97 24.99
N SER A 299 -13.84 19.18 25.55
CA SER A 299 -14.27 20.40 24.86
C SER A 299 -13.15 21.12 24.08
N TYR A 300 -11.94 20.54 23.96
CA TYR A 300 -10.85 21.12 23.17
C TYR A 300 -11.25 21.35 21.71
N PHE A 301 -11.20 22.61 21.28
CA PHE A 301 -11.67 23.07 19.98
C PHE A 301 -10.52 23.38 19.00
N GLY A 302 -10.15 22.37 18.21
CA GLY A 302 -9.05 22.41 17.25
C GLY A 302 -8.82 21.02 16.65
N ASN A 303 -7.72 20.80 15.94
CA ASN A 303 -7.27 19.45 15.70
C ASN A 303 -6.51 18.93 16.92
N LEU A 304 -6.86 17.73 17.38
CA LEU A 304 -6.03 16.96 18.28
C LEU A 304 -6.07 15.48 17.89
N ILE A 305 -5.68 15.23 16.65
CA ILE A 305 -5.65 13.90 16.03
C ILE A 305 -4.28 13.63 15.41
N GLN A 306 -3.87 12.37 15.40
CA GLN A 306 -2.78 11.90 14.55
C GLN A 306 -3.18 10.62 13.81
N ALA A 307 -2.64 10.43 12.61
CA ALA A 307 -2.76 9.17 11.89
C ALA A 307 -1.87 8.09 12.54
N ILE A 308 -2.36 6.85 12.61
CA ILE A 308 -1.52 5.67 12.82
C ILE A 308 -1.73 4.68 11.67
N PHE A 309 -0.69 3.93 11.35
CA PHE A 309 -0.60 3.08 10.17
C PHE A 309 -0.28 1.65 10.60
N THR A 310 -1.11 0.69 10.18
CA THR A 310 -0.84 -0.76 10.35
C THR A 310 -0.51 -1.32 8.98
N VAL A 311 0.73 -1.81 8.79
CA VAL A 311 1.22 -2.26 7.48
C VAL A 311 1.37 -3.79 7.47
N LEU A 312 0.80 -4.45 6.47
CA LEU A 312 0.92 -5.91 6.28
C LEU A 312 1.02 -6.26 4.79
N PRO A 313 1.71 -7.35 4.41
CA PRO A 313 1.48 -8.00 3.13
C PRO A 313 0.05 -8.53 3.06
N ALA A 314 -0.64 -8.36 1.93
CA ALA A 314 -2.04 -8.79 1.77
C ALA A 314 -2.20 -10.31 1.93
N GLY A 315 -1.15 -11.10 1.66
CA GLY A 315 -1.10 -12.54 1.94
C GLY A 315 -1.04 -12.90 3.43
N MET A 316 -0.53 -12.00 4.29
CA MET A 316 -0.62 -12.17 5.74
C MET A 316 -1.99 -11.73 6.27
N LEU A 317 -2.57 -10.66 5.71
CA LEU A 317 -3.88 -10.16 6.09
C LEU A 317 -5.02 -11.14 5.73
N SER A 318 -4.93 -11.78 4.55
CA SER A 318 -5.91 -12.76 4.07
C SER A 318 -5.64 -14.19 4.56
N GLY A 319 -4.37 -14.61 4.58
CA GLY A 319 -3.94 -15.97 4.88
C GLY A 319 -3.84 -16.34 6.36
N ASN A 320 -4.15 -15.42 7.28
CA ASN A 320 -4.32 -15.67 8.72
C ASN A 320 -5.80 -15.49 9.13
N PRO A 321 -6.21 -15.98 10.32
CA PRO A 321 -7.52 -15.68 10.90
C PRO A 321 -7.77 -14.17 11.13
N PRO A 322 -9.03 -13.69 11.17
CA PRO A 322 -9.37 -12.27 11.34
C PRO A 322 -8.77 -11.61 12.60
N GLU A 323 -8.67 -12.35 13.70
CA GLU A 323 -8.07 -11.92 14.96
C GLU A 323 -6.60 -11.48 14.81
N PHE A 324 -5.85 -12.03 13.85
CA PHE A 324 -4.47 -11.59 13.58
C PHE A 324 -4.43 -10.13 13.13
N GLY A 325 -5.26 -9.76 12.14
CA GLY A 325 -5.32 -8.37 11.68
C GLY A 325 -5.89 -7.42 12.73
N ALA A 326 -6.86 -7.89 13.54
CA ALA A 326 -7.37 -7.13 14.68
C ALA A 326 -6.30 -6.89 15.76
N ALA A 327 -5.44 -7.88 16.04
CA ALA A 327 -4.31 -7.75 16.96
C ALA A 327 -3.23 -6.78 16.46
N MET A 328 -2.95 -6.77 15.14
CA MET A 328 -2.02 -5.78 14.57
C MET A 328 -2.57 -4.35 14.70
N ILE A 329 -3.87 -4.15 14.44
CA ILE A 329 -4.54 -2.85 14.67
C ILE A 329 -4.57 -2.49 16.17
N GLN A 330 -4.79 -3.46 17.06
CA GLN A 330 -4.74 -3.27 18.52
C GLN A 330 -3.36 -2.82 18.99
N GLY A 331 -2.30 -3.53 18.62
CA GLY A 331 -0.93 -3.17 18.98
C GLY A 331 -0.53 -1.78 18.49
N ALA A 332 -0.98 -1.36 17.29
CA ALA A 332 -0.78 -0.01 16.79
C ALA A 332 -1.54 1.05 17.63
N ILE A 333 -2.78 0.78 18.03
CA ILE A 333 -3.60 1.66 18.89
C ILE A 333 -3.02 1.78 20.31
N GLU A 334 -2.47 0.69 20.84
CA GLU A 334 -1.96 0.62 22.22
C GLU A 334 -0.55 1.22 22.35
N LYS A 335 0.31 1.09 21.31
CA LYS A 335 1.63 1.77 21.25
C LYS A 335 1.55 3.28 20.97
N HIS A 336 0.38 3.84 20.71
CA HIS A 336 0.20 5.27 20.44
C HIS A 336 -0.07 6.08 21.71
N ASP A 337 0.88 6.06 22.65
CA ASP A 337 0.82 6.79 23.92
C ASP A 337 1.30 8.26 23.79
N ALA A 338 1.35 8.99 24.92
CA ALA A 338 1.85 10.37 24.99
C ALA A 338 3.23 10.53 24.35
N LYS A 339 4.16 9.62 24.69
CA LYS A 339 5.54 9.65 24.23
C LYS A 339 5.64 9.39 22.71
N ALA A 340 4.80 8.52 22.18
CA ALA A 340 4.70 8.28 20.73
C ALA A 340 4.07 9.47 19.98
N ILE A 341 3.14 10.19 20.60
CA ILE A 341 2.54 11.41 20.05
C ILE A 341 3.56 12.56 20.02
N ASP A 342 4.25 12.81 21.15
CA ASP A 342 5.23 13.89 21.28
C ASP A 342 6.49 13.62 20.46
N GLY A 343 7.02 12.39 20.44
CA GLY A 343 8.16 12.04 19.59
C GLY A 343 7.87 12.29 18.11
N ARG A 344 6.65 11.98 17.64
CA ARG A 344 6.23 12.30 16.27
C ARG A 344 6.04 13.81 16.05
N ASN A 345 5.52 14.53 17.04
CA ASN A 345 5.44 15.99 16.98
C ASN A 345 6.86 16.59 16.84
N GLU A 346 7.83 16.14 17.62
CA GLU A 346 9.23 16.59 17.55
C GLU A 346 9.91 16.24 16.23
N GLU A 347 9.75 15.01 15.73
CA GLU A 347 10.24 14.59 14.41
C GLU A 347 9.68 15.46 13.27
N TRP A 348 8.39 15.81 13.32
CA TRP A 348 7.75 16.67 12.32
C TRP A 348 8.10 18.15 12.51
N GLU A 349 8.16 18.65 13.75
CA GLU A 349 8.55 20.03 14.07
C GLU A 349 10.00 20.33 13.62
N ALA A 350 10.90 19.34 13.70
CA ALA A 350 12.29 19.46 13.25
C ALA A 350 12.46 19.39 11.71
N ALA A 351 11.54 18.74 11.00
CA ALA A 351 11.60 18.57 9.55
C ALA A 351 10.20 18.62 8.89
N PRO A 352 9.49 19.78 8.97
CA PRO A 352 8.07 19.87 8.68
C PRO A 352 7.77 19.60 7.20
N LYS A 353 6.94 18.58 6.97
CA LYS A 353 6.49 18.14 5.64
C LYS A 353 4.98 18.08 5.63
N VAL A 354 4.36 18.83 4.71
CA VAL A 354 2.91 18.84 4.54
C VAL A 354 2.56 17.85 3.43
N PHE A 355 1.95 16.73 3.85
CA PHE A 355 1.49 15.67 2.95
C PHE A 355 0.12 16.05 2.35
N GLN A 356 -0.17 15.53 1.16
CA GLN A 356 -1.49 15.62 0.56
C GLN A 356 -2.34 14.42 0.98
N TYR A 357 -3.67 14.57 1.00
CA TYR A 357 -4.63 13.52 1.39
C TYR A 357 -4.45 12.18 0.63
N LYS A 358 -3.88 12.22 -0.58
CA LYS A 358 -3.60 11.07 -1.45
C LYS A 358 -2.35 10.27 -1.03
N ASP A 359 -1.49 10.83 -0.18
CA ASP A 359 -0.20 10.25 0.21
C ASP A 359 -0.36 9.21 1.36
N ALA A 360 -1.56 8.65 1.52
CA ALA A 360 -1.99 7.82 2.64
C ALA A 360 -1.33 6.42 2.72
N GLY A 361 -0.51 6.05 1.72
CA GLY A 361 0.22 4.78 1.65
C GLY A 361 -0.24 3.86 0.52
N VAL A 362 0.62 2.91 0.16
CA VAL A 362 0.35 1.92 -0.91
C VAL A 362 -0.82 1.03 -0.52
N ASN A 363 -1.79 0.88 -1.43
CA ASN A 363 -3.02 0.11 -1.23
C ASN A 363 -3.76 0.46 0.08
N CYS A 364 -3.72 1.72 0.51
CA CYS A 364 -4.27 2.15 1.79
C CYS A 364 -5.78 1.86 1.91
N VAL A 365 -6.23 1.53 3.12
CA VAL A 365 -7.62 1.58 3.57
C VAL A 365 -7.65 2.53 4.76
N ALA A 366 -8.16 3.75 4.54
CA ALA A 366 -8.14 4.81 5.55
C ALA A 366 -9.53 5.03 6.15
N VAL A 367 -9.63 4.97 7.47
CA VAL A 367 -10.90 5.11 8.20
C VAL A 367 -11.02 6.50 8.82
N GLY A 368 -11.90 7.31 8.23
CA GLY A 368 -12.35 8.60 8.76
C GLY A 368 -13.74 8.52 9.40
N SER A 369 -14.18 9.63 9.99
CA SER A 369 -15.39 9.70 10.83
C SER A 369 -15.35 8.74 12.03
N SER A 370 -16.44 8.64 12.78
CA SER A 370 -16.58 7.68 13.89
C SER A 370 -18.05 7.46 14.25
N PRO A 371 -18.51 6.21 14.48
CA PRO A 371 -19.87 5.94 15.00
C PRO A 371 -20.12 6.48 16.42
N ARG A 372 -19.08 7.01 17.08
CA ARG A 372 -19.17 7.73 18.36
C ARG A 372 -19.71 9.15 18.19
N PHE A 373 -19.61 9.74 16.99
CA PHE A 373 -20.16 11.06 16.71
C PHE A 373 -21.69 10.98 16.66
N ARG A 374 -22.37 11.83 17.44
CA ARG A 374 -23.82 11.82 17.56
C ARG A 374 -24.49 12.62 16.44
N VAL A 375 -24.20 12.24 15.20
CA VAL A 375 -24.60 13.01 14.01
C VAL A 375 -26.12 13.23 13.90
N TYR A 376 -26.91 12.29 14.44
CA TYR A 376 -28.38 12.35 14.51
C TYR A 376 -28.96 13.11 15.72
N ASP A 377 -28.14 13.66 16.61
CA ASP A 377 -28.61 14.57 17.68
C ASP A 377 -28.63 16.04 17.22
N VAL A 378 -28.15 16.33 16.00
CA VAL A 378 -28.15 17.66 15.37
C VAL A 378 -29.52 17.97 14.75
N ASP A 379 -30.53 18.18 15.60
CA ASP A 379 -31.85 18.70 15.22
C ASP A 379 -31.87 20.22 15.46
N PHE A 380 -32.06 21.03 14.42
CA PHE A 380 -32.14 22.50 14.54
C PHE A 380 -33.55 22.99 14.96
N GLY A 381 -34.33 22.12 15.59
CA GLY A 381 -35.75 22.33 15.90
C GLY A 381 -36.59 22.36 14.63
N PHE A 382 -36.28 21.47 13.69
CA PHE A 382 -37.13 21.13 12.54
C PHE A 382 -37.13 19.62 12.22
N GLY A 383 -36.52 18.79 13.06
CA GLY A 383 -36.39 17.35 12.89
C GLY A 383 -34.93 16.90 12.89
N LYS A 384 -34.69 15.66 13.33
CA LYS A 384 -33.38 15.01 13.26
C LYS A 384 -32.99 14.71 11.80
N PRO A 385 -31.70 14.57 11.47
CA PRO A 385 -31.27 14.15 10.14
C PRO A 385 -31.78 12.73 9.81
N GLU A 386 -32.14 12.51 8.55
CA GLU A 386 -32.39 11.18 7.98
C GLU A 386 -31.07 10.46 7.65
N SER A 387 -30.12 11.19 7.07
CA SER A 387 -28.82 10.65 6.69
C SER A 387 -27.73 11.71 6.77
N VAL A 388 -26.49 11.26 6.98
CA VAL A 388 -25.28 12.09 7.05
C VAL A 388 -24.21 11.43 6.20
N ARG A 389 -23.66 12.17 5.23
CA ARG A 389 -22.71 11.66 4.21
C ARG A 389 -21.46 12.53 4.17
N SER A 390 -20.32 11.98 3.75
CA SER A 390 -19.15 12.79 3.39
C SER A 390 -19.30 13.39 1.99
N GLY A 391 -18.80 14.59 1.75
CA GLY A 391 -18.68 15.09 0.37
C GLY A 391 -17.52 14.45 -0.40
N SER A 392 -17.27 14.93 -1.62
CA SER A 392 -16.24 14.37 -2.52
C SER A 392 -14.80 14.75 -2.14
N ASN A 393 -14.60 15.83 -1.38
CA ASN A 393 -13.27 16.27 -0.93
C ASN A 393 -12.54 15.19 -0.11
N ASN A 394 -11.22 15.12 -0.28
CA ASN A 394 -10.30 14.19 0.39
C ASN A 394 -10.57 12.67 0.13
N ARG A 395 -11.41 12.31 -0.85
CA ARG A 395 -11.62 10.90 -1.25
C ARG A 395 -10.54 10.38 -2.20
N PHE A 396 -10.20 9.11 -2.02
CA PHE A 396 -9.29 8.32 -2.86
C PHE A 396 -9.69 6.83 -2.79
N ASP A 397 -9.04 5.98 -3.58
CA ASP A 397 -9.26 4.52 -3.54
C ASP A 397 -8.89 3.95 -2.16
N GLY A 398 -9.88 3.40 -1.45
CA GLY A 398 -9.75 2.89 -0.09
C GLY A 398 -10.09 3.88 1.02
N MET A 399 -10.62 5.07 0.70
CA MET A 399 -11.18 5.95 1.73
C MET A 399 -12.51 5.40 2.27
N VAL A 400 -12.64 5.30 3.59
CA VAL A 400 -13.79 4.75 4.31
C VAL A 400 -14.27 5.73 5.37
N PHE A 401 -15.56 6.04 5.40
CA PHE A 401 -16.19 6.80 6.49
C PHE A 401 -17.16 5.91 7.28
N LEU A 402 -17.03 5.93 8.60
CA LEU A 402 -17.93 5.21 9.51
C LEU A 402 -18.91 6.18 10.18
N TYR A 403 -20.20 6.00 9.92
CA TYR A 403 -21.30 6.66 10.63
C TYR A 403 -22.07 5.63 11.46
N ARG A 404 -22.74 6.08 12.52
CA ARG A 404 -23.75 5.24 13.18
C ARG A 404 -24.96 5.16 12.24
N GLY A 405 -25.61 4.00 12.11
CA GLY A 405 -26.87 3.89 11.36
C GLY A 405 -28.05 4.46 12.16
N LYS A 406 -29.06 5.02 11.46
CA LYS A 406 -30.22 5.68 12.09
C LYS A 406 -31.01 4.76 13.02
N GLU A 407 -31.18 3.50 12.61
CA GLU A 407 -31.94 2.47 13.34
C GLU A 407 -31.04 1.61 14.26
N GLY A 408 -29.80 2.04 14.48
CA GLY A 408 -28.74 1.21 15.07
C GLY A 408 -27.71 0.80 14.02
N GLY A 409 -26.70 0.03 14.45
CA GLY A 409 -25.65 -0.44 13.56
C GLY A 409 -24.67 0.65 13.08
N ILE A 410 -23.98 0.38 11.98
CA ILE A 410 -22.94 1.26 11.39
C ILE A 410 -23.15 1.32 9.87
N ASP A 411 -23.25 2.54 9.35
CA ASP A 411 -23.23 2.82 7.92
C ASP A 411 -21.78 3.06 7.48
N VAL A 412 -21.31 2.26 6.52
CA VAL A 412 -19.93 2.23 6.05
C VAL A 412 -19.88 2.78 4.63
N GLU A 413 -19.47 4.03 4.50
CA GLU A 413 -19.34 4.72 3.21
C GLU A 413 -17.93 4.51 2.65
N ILE A 414 -17.80 3.76 1.55
CA ILE A 414 -16.53 3.34 0.95
C ILE A 414 -16.34 4.00 -0.42
N SER A 415 -15.11 4.43 -0.72
CA SER A 415 -14.67 4.85 -2.06
C SER A 415 -13.65 3.87 -2.62
N LEU A 416 -13.89 3.31 -3.82
CA LEU A 416 -12.97 2.40 -4.51
C LEU A 416 -12.99 2.60 -6.03
N GLU A 417 -11.92 2.20 -6.72
CA GLU A 417 -11.90 2.00 -8.17
C GLU A 417 -13.05 1.06 -8.60
N SER A 418 -13.76 1.38 -9.69
CA SER A 418 -14.98 0.66 -10.11
C SER A 418 -14.85 -0.86 -10.09
N GLY A 419 -13.76 -1.41 -10.63
CA GLY A 419 -13.56 -2.87 -10.71
C GLY A 419 -13.29 -3.56 -9.36
N ALA A 420 -12.85 -2.80 -8.34
CA ALA A 420 -12.78 -3.29 -6.97
C ALA A 420 -14.14 -3.14 -6.27
N MET A 421 -14.83 -2.00 -6.44
CA MET A 421 -16.18 -1.81 -5.90
C MET A 421 -17.15 -2.89 -6.40
N GLU A 422 -17.14 -3.21 -7.69
CA GLU A 422 -17.99 -4.23 -8.31
C GLU A 422 -17.76 -5.67 -7.82
N LYS A 423 -16.63 -5.94 -7.15
CA LYS A 423 -16.35 -7.22 -6.50
C LYS A 423 -16.76 -7.19 -5.04
N LEU A 424 -16.50 -6.08 -4.34
CA LEU A 424 -16.93 -5.87 -2.96
C LEU A 424 -18.47 -5.89 -2.84
N GLU A 425 -19.17 -5.33 -3.83
CA GLU A 425 -20.64 -5.42 -4.00
C GLU A 425 -21.17 -6.85 -4.23
N LYS A 426 -20.29 -7.82 -4.50
CA LYS A 426 -20.63 -9.24 -4.76
C LYS A 426 -19.96 -10.18 -3.77
N ASP A 427 -19.31 -9.64 -2.74
CA ASP A 427 -18.58 -10.41 -1.73
C ASP A 427 -19.55 -10.77 -0.59
N GLY A 428 -20.22 -11.91 -0.70
CA GLY A 428 -21.20 -12.38 0.30
C GLY A 428 -20.61 -12.58 1.71
N GLU A 429 -19.30 -12.83 1.83
CA GLU A 429 -18.62 -12.85 3.13
C GLU A 429 -18.47 -11.43 3.69
N PHE A 430 -18.14 -10.44 2.85
CA PHE A 430 -18.11 -9.02 3.26
C PHE A 430 -19.49 -8.55 3.72
N LEU A 431 -20.53 -8.90 2.96
CA LEU A 431 -21.92 -8.52 3.21
C LEU A 431 -22.57 -9.33 4.36
N ILE A 432 -21.91 -10.36 4.87
CA ILE A 432 -22.39 -11.26 5.96
C ILE A 432 -23.67 -12.03 5.57
N GLU A 433 -23.88 -12.23 4.25
CA GLU A 433 -25.01 -12.97 3.69
C GLU A 433 -25.06 -14.42 4.20
N GLU A 434 -26.26 -14.95 4.42
CA GLU A 434 -26.45 -16.27 5.03
C GLU A 434 -26.34 -17.40 4.00
N GLY A 435 -25.12 -17.62 3.52
CA GLY A 435 -24.73 -18.71 2.64
C GLY A 435 -24.88 -20.09 3.29
N ILE A 436 -26.03 -20.71 3.05
CA ILE A 436 -26.37 -22.15 3.06
C ILE A 436 -25.32 -23.12 3.67
N ALA A 437 -25.74 -23.80 4.75
CA ALA A 437 -25.30 -25.15 5.19
C ALA A 437 -23.86 -25.34 5.73
N VAL A 438 -23.56 -24.76 6.90
CA VAL A 438 -22.58 -25.38 7.83
C VAL A 438 -23.21 -26.59 8.51
N ASN A 439 -23.32 -27.72 7.78
CA ASN A 439 -23.64 -29.05 8.35
C ASN A 439 -23.35 -30.22 7.38
N ASP A 440 -23.51 -30.06 6.06
CA ASP A 440 -23.48 -31.18 5.10
C ASP A 440 -22.09 -31.79 4.81
N LEU A 441 -21.01 -31.25 5.40
CA LEU A 441 -19.65 -31.81 5.31
C LEU A 441 -19.24 -32.70 6.49
N LEU A 442 -20.10 -32.89 7.50
CA LEU A 442 -19.78 -33.69 8.70
C LEU A 442 -20.57 -35.02 8.83
N ASN A 443 -21.42 -35.38 7.86
CA ASN A 443 -22.17 -36.64 7.91
C ASN A 443 -22.34 -37.34 6.55
N LYS A 444 -21.35 -38.16 6.17
CA LYS A 444 -21.58 -39.42 5.42
C LYS A 444 -20.45 -40.43 5.69
N PRO A 445 -20.73 -41.75 5.74
CA PRO A 445 -19.80 -42.73 6.31
C PRO A 445 -18.79 -43.27 5.31
N SER A 446 -17.67 -43.81 5.83
CA SER A 446 -16.63 -44.48 5.05
C SER A 446 -16.94 -45.96 4.78
N THR A 447 -16.92 -46.39 3.51
CA THR A 447 -16.76 -47.81 3.11
C THR A 447 -16.09 -48.00 1.75
N SER A 448 -15.25 -49.04 1.65
CA SER A 448 -14.80 -49.77 0.45
C SER A 448 -14.18 -49.02 -0.75
N ALA A 449 -12.87 -49.24 -0.94
CA ALA A 449 -12.25 -49.46 -2.26
C ALA A 449 -12.56 -50.91 -2.77
N PRO A 450 -12.20 -51.39 -3.99
CA PRO A 450 -11.20 -50.85 -4.93
C PRO A 450 -11.48 -51.00 -6.47
N THR A 451 -10.44 -50.73 -7.28
CA THR A 451 -10.10 -51.32 -8.62
C THR A 451 -10.36 -50.50 -9.92
N LEU A 452 -9.54 -50.81 -10.95
CA LEU A 452 -9.30 -50.15 -12.25
C LEU A 452 -10.51 -50.14 -13.23
N GLY A 453 -10.48 -49.25 -14.26
CA GLY A 453 -11.19 -49.59 -15.53
C GLY A 453 -11.50 -48.56 -16.64
N PHE A 454 -10.53 -47.80 -17.16
CA PHE A 454 -10.37 -47.47 -18.61
C PHE A 454 -11.51 -46.87 -19.54
N LEU A 455 -11.15 -45.78 -20.25
CA LEU A 455 -11.67 -45.31 -21.58
C LEU A 455 -13.10 -44.69 -21.60
N HIS A 456 -13.50 -43.79 -22.52
CA HIS A 456 -12.83 -43.08 -23.62
C HIS A 456 -13.59 -41.77 -23.99
N PHE A 457 -12.90 -40.73 -24.52
CA PHE A 457 -13.49 -39.72 -25.41
C PHE A 457 -12.42 -39.20 -26.43
N PRO A 458 -12.68 -39.24 -27.75
CA PRO A 458 -11.74 -38.83 -28.82
C PRO A 458 -12.14 -37.43 -29.41
N PRO A 459 -11.51 -36.86 -30.46
CA PRO A 459 -10.83 -35.57 -30.27
C PRO A 459 -11.31 -34.40 -31.17
N SER A 460 -10.80 -33.20 -30.87
CA SER A 460 -11.01 -31.93 -31.59
C SER A 460 -10.23 -31.80 -32.91
N SER A 461 -10.77 -31.06 -33.91
CA SER A 461 -10.08 -30.27 -34.98
C SER A 461 -10.95 -30.08 -36.26
N PRO A 462 -10.64 -29.18 -37.23
CA PRO A 462 -10.06 -27.82 -37.14
C PRO A 462 -10.65 -26.78 -38.18
N ILE A 463 -10.05 -25.55 -38.25
CA ILE A 463 -10.10 -24.51 -39.33
C ILE A 463 -11.48 -23.87 -39.70
N ARG A 464 -11.61 -22.66 -40.30
CA ARG A 464 -10.69 -21.75 -41.05
C ARG A 464 -10.75 -20.26 -40.63
N ILE A 465 -9.70 -19.52 -40.99
CA ILE A 465 -9.65 -18.05 -41.14
C ILE A 465 -10.09 -17.67 -42.57
N SER A 466 -10.70 -16.50 -42.76
CA SER A 466 -10.86 -15.83 -44.05
C SER A 466 -10.54 -14.34 -43.94
N GLN A 467 -9.78 -13.81 -44.90
CA GLN A 467 -9.58 -12.36 -45.09
C GLN A 467 -10.64 -11.79 -46.07
N ASP A 468 -10.47 -10.50 -46.37
CA ASP A 468 -11.06 -9.74 -47.47
C ASP A 468 -12.53 -9.30 -47.31
N LEU A 469 -12.69 -8.01 -47.01
CA LEU A 469 -13.39 -7.12 -47.92
C LEU A 469 -12.82 -5.69 -47.78
N MET A 470 -12.31 -5.14 -48.87
CA MET A 470 -12.10 -3.70 -49.02
C MET A 470 -13.43 -3.06 -49.42
N ASP A 471 -13.67 -1.81 -48.99
CA ASP A 471 -13.98 -0.77 -49.97
C ASP A 471 -13.77 0.64 -49.38
N SER A 472 -13.58 1.63 -50.24
CA SER A 472 -13.45 3.04 -49.86
C SER A 472 -14.00 3.95 -50.95
N PRO A 473 -14.90 4.90 -50.62
CA PRO A 473 -15.23 6.01 -51.51
C PRO A 473 -14.26 7.18 -51.33
N GLU A 474 -13.87 7.75 -52.46
CA GLU A 474 -12.83 8.76 -52.62
C GLU A 474 -13.33 10.21 -52.40
N ARG A 475 -12.38 11.18 -52.34
CA ARG A 475 -12.51 12.65 -52.56
C ARG A 475 -13.03 13.51 -51.40
N GLY A 476 -12.45 14.71 -51.25
CA GLY A 476 -12.93 15.72 -50.29
C GLY A 476 -11.98 16.86 -49.85
N ARG A 477 -10.84 17.13 -50.52
CA ARG A 477 -10.09 18.38 -50.27
C ARG A 477 -10.55 19.48 -51.24
N SER A 478 -11.03 20.59 -50.70
CA SER A 478 -11.29 21.84 -51.42
C SER A 478 -10.66 23.01 -50.65
N ASP A 479 -10.13 23.98 -51.37
CA ASP A 479 -9.37 25.09 -50.79
C ASP A 479 -10.24 26.09 -50.02
N SER A 480 -9.64 26.72 -49.01
CA SER A 480 -9.92 28.12 -48.69
C SER A 480 -8.60 28.89 -48.63
N LYS A 481 -8.53 29.98 -49.42
CA LYS A 481 -7.40 30.93 -49.46
C LYS A 481 -7.73 32.17 -48.62
N ARG A 482 -6.67 32.96 -48.37
CA ARG A 482 -6.64 34.37 -47.92
C ARG A 482 -6.52 34.58 -46.40
N ASP A 483 -5.71 35.53 -45.92
CA ASP A 483 -4.82 36.48 -46.63
C ASP A 483 -3.63 36.96 -45.78
N VAL A 484 -2.56 37.39 -46.48
CA VAL A 484 -1.55 38.46 -46.19
C VAL A 484 -0.92 38.54 -44.76
N GLY A 485 0.40 38.78 -44.59
CA GLY A 485 1.50 39.07 -45.52
C GLY A 485 2.83 38.56 -44.92
N ASP A 486 3.86 38.25 -45.71
CA ASP A 486 4.67 39.13 -46.56
C ASP A 486 5.69 39.98 -45.79
N SER A 487 6.91 39.44 -45.70
CA SER A 487 8.16 40.20 -45.70
C SER A 487 9.23 39.29 -46.31
N SER A 488 10.02 39.83 -47.24
CA SER A 488 10.89 39.06 -48.14
C SER A 488 12.37 39.40 -47.96
N ASP A 489 13.21 38.43 -48.35
CA ASP A 489 14.61 38.53 -48.77
C ASP A 489 15.63 39.37 -47.96
N ILE A 490 16.79 38.75 -47.65
CA ILE A 490 18.03 39.07 -48.39
C ILE A 490 19.09 37.95 -48.22
N LYS A 491 20.06 37.94 -49.13
CA LYS A 491 20.92 36.82 -49.50
C LYS A 491 22.17 36.60 -48.63
N SER A 492 22.71 35.40 -48.84
CA SER A 492 24.07 34.93 -48.56
C SER A 492 25.21 35.89 -48.89
N ASP A 493 26.31 35.76 -48.14
CA ASP A 493 27.67 35.39 -48.56
C ASP A 493 28.74 36.09 -47.66
N ARG A 494 30.04 35.74 -47.59
CA ARG A 494 30.80 34.46 -47.60
C ARG A 494 32.30 34.83 -47.50
N ALA A 495 33.14 33.99 -46.87
CA ALA A 495 34.53 34.32 -46.48
C ALA A 495 34.60 35.47 -45.44
N GLY A 496 35.63 35.62 -44.60
CA GLY A 496 36.91 34.93 -44.49
C GLY A 496 37.98 35.95 -44.04
N ASP A 497 39.25 35.65 -43.77
CA ASP A 497 40.03 34.46 -43.37
C ASP A 497 41.31 35.08 -42.67
N ASP A 498 42.28 34.43 -42.02
CA ASP A 498 42.69 33.04 -41.73
C ASP A 498 43.60 33.08 -40.43
N GLU A 499 44.51 32.12 -40.24
CA GLU A 499 45.74 32.15 -39.37
C GLU A 499 45.57 32.04 -37.81
N ASP A 500 46.51 31.50 -37.01
CA ASP A 500 47.57 30.43 -37.07
C ASP A 500 48.40 30.54 -35.75
N MET A 501 49.28 29.65 -35.25
CA MET A 501 49.72 28.24 -35.46
C MET A 501 49.73 27.59 -34.03
N GLU A 502 50.45 26.53 -33.59
CA GLU A 502 51.15 25.30 -34.05
C GLU A 502 51.19 24.41 -32.75
N GLY A 503 51.40 23.10 -32.74
CA GLY A 503 51.53 22.14 -33.83
C GLY A 503 52.62 21.08 -33.56
N SER A 504 52.64 20.04 -34.42
CA SER A 504 53.60 18.92 -34.43
C SER A 504 53.59 17.93 -33.20
N ASP A 505 53.94 16.63 -33.32
CA ASP A 505 53.99 15.84 -34.56
C ASP A 505 53.60 14.34 -34.51
N LYS A 506 53.27 13.89 -35.73
CA LYS A 506 52.79 12.59 -36.24
C LYS A 506 53.68 11.36 -35.94
N ARG A 507 53.06 10.17 -35.94
CA ARG A 507 53.29 9.01 -36.89
C ARG A 507 52.34 7.85 -36.53
N LYS A 508 51.35 7.38 -37.32
CA LYS A 508 51.18 6.95 -38.74
C LYS A 508 51.61 5.51 -39.10
N HIS A 509 50.59 4.65 -39.27
CA HIS A 509 50.51 3.48 -40.19
C HIS A 509 51.43 2.26 -39.88
N ARG A 510 51.23 1.05 -40.44
CA ARG A 510 50.57 0.65 -41.71
C ARG A 510 50.03 -0.80 -41.67
N SER A 511 49.17 -1.15 -42.64
CA SER A 511 48.63 -2.52 -42.85
C SER A 511 49.29 -3.21 -44.05
N SER A 512 49.54 -4.53 -43.98
CA SER A 512 49.71 -5.40 -45.17
C SER A 512 49.68 -6.93 -44.90
N LYS A 513 48.66 -7.60 -45.46
CA LYS A 513 48.64 -8.92 -46.12
C LYS A 513 49.66 -10.04 -45.76
N SER A 514 49.10 -11.20 -45.38
CA SER A 514 49.21 -12.54 -46.02
C SER A 514 50.58 -13.17 -46.35
N ARG A 515 50.75 -14.43 -45.89
CA ARG A 515 51.57 -15.46 -46.58
C ARG A 515 50.88 -16.84 -46.52
N LYS A 516 51.44 -17.83 -47.24
CA LYS A 516 50.74 -19.02 -47.76
C LYS A 516 51.53 -20.31 -47.51
N LEU A 517 50.80 -21.43 -47.38
CA LEU A 517 51.16 -22.83 -47.70
C LEU A 517 52.31 -23.56 -46.97
N SER A 518 51.97 -24.77 -46.49
CA SER A 518 52.75 -26.02 -46.67
C SER A 518 51.76 -27.20 -46.76
N ASN A 519 52.14 -28.31 -47.42
CA ASN A 519 51.21 -29.38 -47.88
C ASN A 519 51.36 -30.72 -47.13
N GLY A 520 50.47 -31.68 -47.45
CA GLY A 520 50.42 -33.08 -46.97
C GLY A 520 49.01 -33.43 -46.46
N ASP A 521 48.04 -33.95 -47.21
CA ASP A 521 47.95 -34.85 -48.40
C ASP A 521 47.75 -36.34 -48.03
N GLU A 522 47.18 -37.12 -48.96
CA GLU A 522 46.46 -38.42 -48.78
C GLU A 522 45.08 -38.31 -48.08
N GLY A 523 43.99 -38.93 -48.56
CA GLY A 523 43.76 -39.69 -49.82
C GLY A 523 42.27 -40.08 -50.02
N ASP A 524 41.88 -40.36 -51.27
CA ASP A 524 40.55 -40.83 -51.77
C ASP A 524 39.30 -39.96 -51.46
N GLY A 525 38.27 -39.81 -52.30
CA GLY A 525 37.87 -40.42 -53.59
C GLY A 525 36.37 -40.81 -53.54
N LEU A 526 35.47 -40.62 -54.52
CA LEU A 526 35.45 -40.07 -55.88
C LEU A 526 34.01 -39.57 -56.22
N ASP A 527 33.84 -38.85 -57.34
CA ASP A 527 32.66 -38.76 -58.27
C ASP A 527 31.18 -38.80 -57.75
N GLY A 528 30.21 -37.97 -58.17
CA GLY A 528 30.24 -36.74 -59.00
C GLY A 528 28.96 -36.51 -59.86
N SER A 529 28.80 -35.27 -60.37
CA SER A 529 27.86 -34.82 -61.43
C SER A 529 26.32 -34.86 -61.22
N GLY A 530 25.56 -34.07 -62.01
CA GLY A 530 24.41 -34.70 -62.70
C GLY A 530 22.95 -34.18 -62.63
N ARG A 531 22.65 -32.88 -62.78
CA ARG A 531 21.43 -32.33 -63.48
C ARG A 531 19.98 -32.90 -63.27
N ARG A 532 19.08 -31.94 -62.97
CA ARG A 532 17.72 -31.69 -63.57
C ARG A 532 16.45 -32.45 -63.10
N ARG A 533 15.34 -31.70 -63.25
CA ARG A 533 13.94 -31.98 -62.85
C ARG A 533 13.19 -32.98 -63.75
N SER A 534 12.49 -33.92 -63.13
CA SER A 534 11.08 -34.35 -63.37
C SER A 534 10.71 -35.33 -62.23
N GLY A 535 9.48 -35.49 -61.75
CA GLY A 535 8.17 -35.18 -62.31
C GLY A 535 7.39 -36.50 -62.46
N GLY A 536 6.32 -36.69 -61.68
CA GLY A 536 5.62 -37.99 -61.52
C GLY A 536 5.57 -38.40 -60.05
N GLY A 537 4.51 -39.08 -59.61
CA GLY A 537 4.23 -39.31 -58.18
C GLY A 537 3.94 -40.75 -57.78
N ASP A 538 3.23 -40.85 -56.65
CA ASP A 538 2.71 -42.04 -55.97
C ASP A 538 3.62 -42.76 -54.94
N ARG A 539 2.98 -43.59 -54.12
CA ARG A 539 3.30 -43.87 -52.71
C ARG A 539 4.20 -45.08 -52.49
N SER A 540 5.04 -44.98 -51.46
CA SER A 540 5.30 -46.10 -50.54
C SER A 540 5.58 -45.59 -49.13
N GLU A 541 5.17 -46.35 -48.11
CA GLU A 541 5.36 -45.99 -46.71
C GLU A 541 6.65 -46.59 -46.15
N SER A 542 7.49 -45.79 -45.49
CA SER A 542 8.39 -46.31 -44.45
C SER A 542 8.80 -45.25 -43.42
N ARG A 543 8.29 -45.44 -42.20
CA ARG A 543 8.91 -45.10 -40.90
C ARG A 543 9.78 -43.83 -40.84
N LYS A 544 9.15 -42.66 -40.68
CA LYS A 544 9.75 -41.62 -39.84
C LYS A 544 9.53 -41.99 -38.38
N SER A 545 10.60 -42.15 -37.61
CA SER A 545 10.51 -42.27 -36.15
C SER A 545 10.03 -40.94 -35.57
N SER A 546 8.86 -40.95 -34.93
CA SER A 546 8.33 -39.81 -34.19
C SER A 546 9.16 -39.59 -32.93
N ILE A 547 10.21 -38.77 -33.02
CA ILE A 547 10.82 -38.16 -31.83
C ILE A 547 9.76 -37.25 -31.23
N SER A 548 9.12 -37.70 -30.15
CA SER A 548 8.24 -36.85 -29.37
C SER A 548 9.06 -35.68 -28.83
N ILE A 549 8.60 -34.46 -29.09
CA ILE A 549 9.17 -33.28 -28.46
C ILE A 549 8.88 -33.40 -26.96
N PRO A 550 9.88 -33.39 -26.07
CA PRO A 550 9.64 -33.47 -24.63
C PRO A 550 8.73 -32.31 -24.18
N PRO A 551 7.74 -32.52 -23.29
CA PRO A 551 6.77 -31.48 -22.92
C PRO A 551 7.38 -30.14 -22.46
N PHE A 552 8.57 -30.15 -21.84
CA PHE A 552 9.27 -28.91 -21.47
C PHE A 552 9.72 -28.05 -22.67
N LEU A 553 9.98 -28.66 -23.84
CA LEU A 553 10.30 -27.94 -25.08
C LEU A 553 9.06 -27.29 -25.70
N GLU A 554 7.85 -27.78 -25.43
CA GLU A 554 6.61 -27.11 -25.83
C GLU A 554 6.33 -25.90 -24.92
N ARG A 555 6.52 -26.03 -23.60
CA ARG A 555 6.50 -24.88 -22.66
C ARG A 555 7.49 -23.77 -23.06
N THR A 556 8.66 -24.16 -23.56
CA THR A 556 9.69 -23.24 -24.10
C THR A 556 9.27 -22.54 -25.41
N LYS A 557 8.40 -23.17 -26.22
CA LYS A 557 7.80 -22.52 -27.40
C LYS A 557 6.61 -21.62 -27.04
N ALA A 558 5.84 -21.97 -26.00
CA ALA A 558 4.66 -21.26 -25.56
C ALA A 558 5.01 -19.91 -24.88
N ARG A 559 5.95 -19.90 -23.93
CA ARG A 559 6.46 -18.66 -23.30
C ARG A 559 7.75 -18.17 -23.93
N ASN A 560 7.74 -17.89 -25.24
CA ASN A 560 8.85 -17.23 -25.93
C ASN A 560 8.70 -15.69 -25.90
N THR A 561 8.37 -15.16 -24.71
CA THR A 561 8.00 -13.75 -24.49
C THR A 561 9.22 -12.85 -24.58
N ARG A 562 9.23 -11.91 -25.54
CA ARG A 562 10.30 -10.91 -25.67
C ARG A 562 10.03 -9.70 -24.78
N VAL A 563 10.44 -9.82 -23.52
CA VAL A 563 10.33 -8.76 -22.53
C VAL A 563 11.41 -7.69 -22.74
N LYS A 564 11.02 -6.41 -22.81
CA LYS A 564 11.95 -5.28 -22.97
C LYS A 564 12.26 -4.67 -21.59
N LEU A 565 13.41 -5.04 -21.03
CA LEU A 565 13.98 -4.37 -19.86
C LEU A 565 14.48 -2.97 -20.24
N ASP A 566 14.18 -1.97 -19.42
CA ASP A 566 14.95 -0.73 -19.41
C ASP A 566 16.24 -0.97 -18.63
N LEU A 567 17.37 -0.66 -19.28
CA LEU A 567 18.72 -0.77 -18.72
C LEU A 567 19.44 0.59 -18.74
N SER A 568 18.66 1.69 -18.81
CA SER A 568 19.18 3.04 -18.63
C SER A 568 19.97 3.11 -17.32
N PRO A 569 21.21 3.63 -17.33
CA PRO A 569 21.96 3.81 -16.09
C PRO A 569 21.19 4.78 -15.19
N PRO A 570 21.24 4.60 -13.85
CA PRO A 570 20.67 5.59 -12.93
C PRO A 570 21.29 6.96 -13.22
N ASP A 571 20.47 8.01 -13.16
CA ASP A 571 20.90 9.38 -13.44
C ASP A 571 22.14 9.72 -12.59
N PRO A 572 23.27 10.17 -13.18
CA PRO A 572 24.48 10.51 -12.43
C PRO A 572 24.28 11.65 -11.40
N LEU A 573 23.17 12.39 -11.46
CA LEU A 573 22.76 13.33 -10.41
C LEU A 573 22.17 12.62 -9.17
N THR A 574 21.68 11.39 -9.29
CA THR A 574 21.37 10.52 -8.14
C THR A 574 22.65 9.94 -7.54
N LYS A 575 23.41 10.80 -6.85
CA LYS A 575 24.41 10.35 -5.87
C LYS A 575 23.75 9.34 -4.92
N PRO A 576 24.40 8.21 -4.57
CA PRO A 576 23.92 7.36 -3.49
C PRO A 576 23.87 8.21 -2.22
N ASN A 577 22.71 8.22 -1.54
CA ASN A 577 22.49 9.09 -0.38
C ASN A 577 23.46 8.72 0.75
N THR A 578 24.55 9.49 0.81
CA THR A 578 25.64 9.38 1.77
C THR A 578 25.70 10.60 2.68
N ASP A 579 24.71 11.50 2.56
CA ASP A 579 24.49 12.66 3.44
C ASP A 579 23.74 12.28 4.73
N SER A 580 24.00 11.07 5.23
CA SER A 580 23.99 10.84 6.68
C SER A 580 25.45 10.80 7.13
N GLY A 581 25.86 11.71 8.00
CA GLY A 581 27.23 11.82 8.51
C GLY A 581 27.70 10.65 9.39
N ALA A 582 27.02 9.51 9.32
CA ALA A 582 27.44 8.27 9.96
C ALA A 582 28.58 7.62 9.16
N PRO A 583 29.60 7.05 9.82
CA PRO A 583 30.68 6.35 9.12
C PRO A 583 30.13 5.13 8.37
N ALA A 584 30.75 4.83 7.22
CA ALA A 584 30.39 3.66 6.42
C ALA A 584 30.42 2.38 7.26
N LYS A 585 29.28 1.68 7.32
CA LYS A 585 29.10 0.54 8.23
C LYS A 585 30.02 -0.61 7.86
N ILE A 586 30.95 -0.95 8.75
CA ILE A 586 31.91 -2.03 8.55
C ILE A 586 31.18 -3.38 8.68
N LEU A 587 31.11 -4.14 7.59
CA LEU A 587 30.68 -5.53 7.61
C LEU A 587 31.81 -6.44 8.10
N ARG A 588 31.46 -7.43 8.92
CA ARG A 588 32.32 -8.53 9.35
C ARG A 588 31.75 -9.85 8.84
N GLU A 589 32.66 -10.76 8.52
CA GLU A 589 32.39 -12.07 7.95
C GLU A 589 32.88 -13.14 8.93
N LYS A 590 32.06 -14.15 9.24
CA LYS A 590 32.47 -15.30 10.07
C LYS A 590 31.91 -16.60 9.56
N VAL A 591 32.67 -17.68 9.80
CA VAL A 591 32.23 -19.04 9.50
C VAL A 591 32.05 -19.81 10.81
N PHE A 592 30.81 -20.20 11.05
CA PHE A 592 30.38 -21.00 12.19
C PHE A 592 30.24 -22.45 11.74
N LYS A 593 31.02 -23.36 12.33
CA LYS A 593 30.95 -24.80 12.01
C LYS A 593 29.93 -25.48 12.92
N PHE A 594 28.80 -25.89 12.35
CA PHE A 594 27.77 -26.66 13.04
C PHE A 594 28.00 -28.16 12.82
N PRO A 595 28.59 -28.91 13.79
CA PRO A 595 28.72 -30.35 13.70
C PRO A 595 27.36 -31.05 13.71
N GLU A 596 27.32 -32.33 13.35
CA GLU A 596 26.07 -33.10 13.26
C GLU A 596 25.35 -33.21 14.61
N SER A 597 26.09 -33.20 15.72
CA SER A 597 25.55 -33.11 17.09
C SER A 597 24.85 -31.77 17.38
N ALA A 598 25.43 -30.65 16.97
CA ALA A 598 24.82 -29.32 17.09
C ALA A 598 23.54 -29.23 16.25
N ILE A 599 23.58 -29.74 15.02
CA ILE A 599 22.42 -29.82 14.12
C ILE A 599 21.32 -30.71 14.73
N ALA A 600 21.68 -31.87 15.30
CA ALA A 600 20.72 -32.75 15.97
C ALA A 600 20.07 -32.07 17.20
N LYS A 601 20.85 -31.34 18.01
CA LYS A 601 20.35 -30.54 19.14
C LYS A 601 19.34 -29.48 18.67
N ILE A 602 19.69 -28.66 17.68
CA ILE A 602 18.78 -27.65 17.10
C ILE A 602 17.51 -28.29 16.55
N LYS A 603 17.62 -29.38 15.77
CA LYS A 603 16.45 -30.11 15.28
C LYS A 603 15.58 -30.67 16.41
N SER A 604 16.17 -31.19 17.49
CA SER A 604 15.42 -31.70 18.63
C SER A 604 14.66 -30.60 19.36
N THR A 605 15.23 -29.39 19.48
CA THR A 605 14.56 -28.23 20.06
C THR A 605 13.44 -27.70 19.16
N VAL A 606 13.64 -27.67 17.84
CA VAL A 606 12.60 -27.21 16.88
C VAL A 606 11.47 -28.24 16.68
N ASN A 607 11.64 -29.49 17.13
CA ASN A 607 10.65 -30.56 17.01
C ASN A 607 10.25 -31.16 18.38
N SER A 608 10.46 -30.44 19.50
CA SER A 608 10.14 -30.95 20.84
C SER A 608 8.64 -30.97 21.13
N THR A 609 7.88 -30.09 20.50
CA THR A 609 6.43 -29.96 20.67
C THR A 609 5.72 -30.74 19.55
N PRO A 610 4.79 -31.67 19.87
CA PRO A 610 3.98 -32.32 18.85
C PRO A 610 3.18 -31.29 18.05
N GLN A 611 3.24 -31.37 16.72
CA GLN A 611 2.35 -30.61 15.86
C GLN A 611 0.90 -31.06 16.11
N SER A 612 -0.05 -30.11 16.13
CA SER A 612 -1.43 -30.35 16.58
C SER A 612 -2.23 -31.28 15.65
N ASP A 613 -1.76 -31.46 14.42
CA ASP A 613 -2.19 -32.51 13.51
C ASP A 613 -1.23 -33.71 13.59
N GLY A 614 -1.70 -34.86 14.08
CA GLY A 614 -0.88 -36.07 14.29
C GLY A 614 -0.37 -36.79 13.03
N GLY A 615 -0.18 -36.07 11.92
CA GLY A 615 0.29 -36.57 10.62
C GLY A 615 1.24 -35.64 9.86
N SER A 616 1.55 -34.44 10.38
CA SER A 616 2.55 -33.55 9.78
C SER A 616 3.98 -34.09 9.92
N LYS A 617 4.87 -33.65 9.01
CA LYS A 617 6.25 -34.15 8.94
C LYS A 617 7.19 -33.26 9.75
N PRO A 618 8.12 -33.83 10.54
CA PRO A 618 9.05 -33.06 11.36
C PRO A 618 9.92 -32.13 10.52
N PHE A 619 10.18 -30.93 11.04
CA PHE A 619 10.92 -29.87 10.37
C PHE A 619 12.29 -30.36 9.88
N SER A 620 12.61 -30.02 8.63
CA SER A 620 13.90 -30.37 8.04
C SER A 620 15.05 -29.63 8.71
N THR A 621 16.28 -30.14 8.49
CA THR A 621 17.51 -29.48 8.90
C THR A 621 17.58 -28.02 8.45
N PHE A 622 17.05 -27.71 7.26
CA PHE A 622 17.04 -26.37 6.71
C PHE A 622 16.09 -25.43 7.45
N GLN A 623 14.86 -25.87 7.76
CA GLN A 623 13.91 -25.08 8.55
C GLN A 623 14.43 -24.85 9.98
N SER A 624 14.97 -25.89 10.61
CA SER A 624 15.45 -25.84 12.00
C SER A 624 16.70 -24.96 12.15
N LEU A 625 17.70 -25.11 11.28
CA LEU A 625 18.88 -24.25 11.28
C LEU A 625 18.56 -22.83 10.78
N GLY A 626 17.62 -22.70 9.83
CA GLY A 626 17.15 -21.42 9.32
C GLY A 626 16.50 -20.55 10.40
N VAL A 627 15.54 -21.11 11.16
CA VAL A 627 14.91 -20.37 12.27
C VAL A 627 15.90 -20.06 13.39
N HIS A 628 16.85 -20.97 13.68
CA HIS A 628 17.94 -20.72 14.63
C HIS A 628 18.74 -19.47 14.22
N ILE A 629 19.31 -19.48 13.02
CA ILE A 629 20.07 -18.33 12.49
C ILE A 629 19.20 -17.06 12.47
N TRP A 630 17.95 -17.14 12.01
CA TRP A 630 17.08 -15.96 11.90
C TRP A 630 16.76 -15.33 13.26
N ARG A 631 16.46 -16.14 14.29
CA ARG A 631 16.23 -15.67 15.67
C ARG A 631 17.48 -15.00 16.23
N HIS A 632 18.64 -15.65 16.12
CA HIS A 632 19.89 -15.16 16.71
C HIS A 632 20.46 -13.93 15.99
N VAL A 633 20.37 -13.86 14.65
CA VAL A 633 20.74 -12.66 13.88
C VAL A 633 19.80 -11.49 14.20
N SER A 634 18.48 -11.72 14.32
CA SER A 634 17.52 -10.68 14.71
C SER A 634 17.78 -10.17 16.13
N ARG A 635 18.13 -11.07 17.06
CA ARG A 635 18.56 -10.72 18.43
C ARG A 635 19.84 -9.89 18.44
N ALA A 636 20.85 -10.30 17.68
CA ALA A 636 22.16 -9.65 17.62
C ALA A 636 22.13 -8.24 16.98
N ARG A 637 21.11 -7.95 16.16
CA ARG A 637 20.81 -6.62 15.61
C ARG A 637 20.08 -5.67 16.59
N ASP A 638 19.78 -6.11 17.83
CA ASP A 638 18.95 -5.40 18.81
C ASP A 638 17.54 -5.03 18.29
N LEU A 639 16.95 -5.85 17.42
CA LEU A 639 15.63 -5.56 16.85
C LEU A 639 14.56 -5.52 17.93
N LYS A 640 13.81 -4.41 17.98
CA LYS A 640 12.68 -4.20 18.90
C LYS A 640 11.53 -5.14 18.55
N PRO A 641 10.58 -5.40 19.49
CA PRO A 641 9.44 -6.28 19.21
C PRO A 641 8.62 -5.90 17.97
N GLU A 642 8.49 -4.61 17.68
CA GLU A 642 7.85 -4.03 16.48
C GLU A 642 8.69 -4.11 15.19
N ASP A 643 10.01 -4.23 15.26
CA ASP A 643 10.87 -4.16 14.08
C ASP A 643 10.64 -5.40 13.21
N TYR A 644 10.22 -5.19 11.96
CA TYR A 644 10.05 -6.30 11.03
C TYR A 644 11.41 -6.88 10.62
N THR A 645 11.45 -8.20 10.49
CA THR A 645 12.59 -9.00 10.05
C THR A 645 12.11 -9.96 8.95
N VAL A 646 12.99 -10.23 7.98
CA VAL A 646 12.65 -10.97 6.76
C VAL A 646 13.59 -12.15 6.60
N PHE A 647 13.06 -13.36 6.49
CA PHE A 647 13.83 -14.53 6.07
C PHE A 647 13.63 -14.75 4.58
N THR A 648 14.70 -14.67 3.79
CA THR A 648 14.65 -14.89 2.33
C THR A 648 15.40 -16.16 1.99
N ILE A 649 14.81 -17.03 1.17
CA ILE A 649 15.50 -18.22 0.65
C ILE A 649 15.34 -18.31 -0.87
N PHE A 650 16.39 -18.78 -1.54
CA PHE A 650 16.40 -18.98 -2.99
C PHE A 650 16.09 -20.44 -3.30
N VAL A 651 14.92 -20.70 -3.91
CA VAL A 651 14.41 -22.04 -4.15
C VAL A 651 14.74 -22.49 -5.58
N ASP A 652 15.37 -23.66 -5.73
CA ASP A 652 15.47 -24.34 -7.03
C ASP A 652 14.10 -24.90 -7.43
N CYS A 653 13.47 -24.31 -8.45
CA CYS A 653 12.11 -24.65 -8.84
C CYS A 653 12.07 -25.74 -9.94
N ARG A 654 13.20 -26.31 -10.36
CA ARG A 654 13.29 -27.40 -11.37
C ARG A 654 12.27 -28.53 -11.15
N LYS A 655 12.14 -28.98 -9.90
CA LYS A 655 11.25 -30.07 -9.48
C LYS A 655 9.93 -29.57 -8.88
N ARG A 656 9.60 -28.30 -9.09
CA ARG A 656 8.37 -27.63 -8.60
C ARG A 656 7.50 -27.06 -9.72
N VAL A 657 8.09 -26.69 -10.87
CA VAL A 657 7.31 -26.39 -12.08
C VAL A 657 6.63 -27.64 -12.63
N ASP A 658 5.53 -27.44 -13.37
CA ASP A 658 4.83 -28.50 -14.09
C ASP A 658 4.88 -28.23 -15.61
N PRO A 659 5.29 -29.18 -16.46
CA PRO A 659 6.02 -30.40 -16.12
C PRO A 659 7.38 -30.10 -15.50
N ALA A 660 7.80 -30.94 -14.56
CA ALA A 660 9.10 -30.84 -13.90
C ALA A 660 10.26 -30.91 -14.92
N MET A 661 11.29 -30.09 -14.71
CA MET A 661 12.46 -30.06 -15.59
C MET A 661 13.32 -31.33 -15.38
N PRO A 662 13.95 -31.86 -16.44
CA PRO A 662 14.87 -32.99 -16.29
C PRO A 662 16.10 -32.58 -15.45
N ASP A 663 16.71 -33.54 -14.76
CA ASP A 663 17.93 -33.31 -13.95
C ASP A 663 19.13 -32.80 -14.78
N SER A 664 19.10 -32.96 -16.11
CA SER A 664 20.05 -32.39 -17.06
C SER A 664 19.78 -30.94 -17.49
N TYR A 665 18.77 -30.26 -16.91
CA TYR A 665 18.40 -28.89 -17.30
C TYR A 665 19.48 -27.86 -16.90
N PHE A 666 20.16 -27.33 -17.91
CA PHE A 666 21.11 -26.24 -17.82
C PHE A 666 20.41 -24.89 -18.03
N GLY A 667 20.41 -24.05 -16.98
CA GLY A 667 19.76 -22.74 -16.97
C GLY A 667 19.39 -22.27 -15.57
N ASN A 668 19.01 -21.00 -15.44
CA ASN A 668 18.55 -20.42 -14.18
C ASN A 668 17.05 -20.67 -14.00
N LEU A 669 16.69 -21.43 -12.97
CA LEU A 669 15.30 -21.69 -12.60
C LEU A 669 15.18 -21.63 -11.07
N ILE A 670 15.36 -20.41 -10.56
CA ILE A 670 15.44 -20.07 -9.14
C ILE A 670 14.49 -18.88 -8.91
N GLN A 671 13.64 -18.98 -7.89
CA GLN A 671 12.87 -17.85 -7.38
C GLN A 671 13.14 -17.66 -5.88
N ALA A 672 13.16 -16.42 -5.42
CA ALA A 672 13.14 -16.12 -3.99
C ALA A 672 11.75 -16.39 -3.40
N ILE A 673 11.69 -16.81 -2.14
CA ILE A 673 10.51 -16.69 -1.28
C ILE A 673 10.89 -15.97 0.00
N PHE A 674 9.89 -15.37 0.65
CA PHE A 674 10.05 -14.48 1.80
C PHE A 674 9.15 -14.94 2.94
N THR A 675 9.66 -14.91 4.16
CA THR A 675 8.88 -15.06 5.40
C THR A 675 9.10 -13.80 6.23
N VAL A 676 8.05 -13.02 6.46
CA VAL A 676 8.12 -11.72 7.14
C VAL A 676 7.43 -11.83 8.49
N LEU A 677 8.10 -11.38 9.56
CA LEU A 677 7.56 -11.36 10.93
C LEU A 677 8.04 -10.10 11.68
N PRO A 678 7.26 -9.56 12.63
CA PRO A 678 7.81 -8.73 13.69
C PRO A 678 8.83 -9.51 14.52
N ALA A 679 9.97 -8.93 14.87
CA ALA A 679 11.02 -9.60 15.63
C ALA A 679 10.53 -10.08 17.02
N GLY A 680 9.54 -9.39 17.60
CA GLY A 680 8.86 -9.82 18.83
C GLY A 680 8.06 -11.12 18.66
N MET A 681 7.44 -11.35 17.51
CA MET A 681 6.79 -12.64 17.22
C MET A 681 7.84 -13.74 16.98
N LEU A 682 8.92 -13.42 16.28
CA LEU A 682 10.00 -14.37 16.00
C LEU A 682 10.77 -14.80 17.26
N SER A 683 10.93 -13.92 18.24
CA SER A 683 11.65 -14.19 19.50
C SER A 683 10.76 -14.70 20.63
N GLY A 684 9.56 -14.12 20.79
CA GLY A 684 8.64 -14.43 21.89
C GLY A 684 7.90 -15.77 21.77
N ASN A 685 7.71 -16.27 20.54
CA ASN A 685 7.16 -17.61 20.33
C ASN A 685 8.23 -18.71 20.45
N PRO A 686 7.84 -19.98 20.71
CA PRO A 686 8.71 -21.15 20.54
C PRO A 686 9.32 -21.25 19.11
N PRO A 687 10.51 -21.85 18.93
CA PRO A 687 11.22 -21.86 17.64
C PRO A 687 10.50 -22.67 16.54
N GLU A 688 9.66 -23.64 16.90
CA GLU A 688 8.77 -24.35 15.98
C GLU A 688 7.80 -23.40 15.25
N PHE A 689 7.39 -22.28 15.85
CA PHE A 689 6.55 -21.27 15.17
C PHE A 689 7.27 -20.68 13.95
N GLY A 690 8.52 -20.23 14.13
CA GLY A 690 9.30 -19.69 13.01
C GLY A 690 9.62 -20.76 11.96
N ALA A 691 9.85 -22.01 12.37
CA ALA A 691 10.01 -23.13 11.45
C ALA A 691 8.74 -23.44 10.64
N ALA A 692 7.56 -23.33 11.26
CA ALA A 692 6.26 -23.47 10.61
C ALA A 692 5.97 -22.32 9.62
N MET A 693 6.33 -21.08 9.95
CA MET A 693 6.21 -19.96 9.02
C MET A 693 7.11 -20.12 7.78
N ILE A 694 8.34 -20.63 7.97
CA ILE A 694 9.25 -21.02 6.87
C ILE A 694 8.67 -22.21 6.08
N GLN A 695 8.07 -23.20 6.75
CA GLN A 695 7.43 -24.34 6.09
C GLN A 695 6.26 -23.90 5.20
N GLY A 696 5.32 -23.11 5.72
CA GLY A 696 4.17 -22.64 4.96
C GLY A 696 4.56 -21.82 3.74
N ALA A 697 5.63 -21.02 3.81
CA ALA A 697 6.19 -20.32 2.66
C ALA A 697 6.81 -21.28 1.63
N ILE A 698 7.51 -22.33 2.08
CA ILE A 698 8.10 -23.38 1.22
C ILE A 698 7.03 -24.24 0.53
N GLU A 699 5.90 -24.49 1.20
CA GLU A 699 4.82 -25.36 0.70
C GLU A 699 3.87 -24.61 -0.24
N LYS A 700 3.55 -23.34 0.04
CA LYS A 700 2.76 -22.46 -0.86
C LYS A 700 3.47 -22.13 -2.18
N HIS A 701 4.76 -22.44 -2.32
CA HIS A 701 5.54 -22.16 -3.53
C HIS A 701 5.52 -23.34 -4.53
N ASP A 702 4.33 -23.68 -5.02
CA ASP A 702 4.08 -24.74 -5.99
C ASP A 702 4.26 -24.30 -7.47
N ALA A 703 3.93 -25.17 -8.42
CA ALA A 703 3.96 -24.90 -9.87
C ALA A 703 3.17 -23.64 -10.24
N LYS A 704 1.97 -23.48 -9.70
CA LYS A 704 1.06 -22.36 -9.99
C LYS A 704 1.61 -21.05 -9.43
N ALA A 705 2.19 -21.08 -8.23
CA ALA A 705 2.85 -19.93 -7.61
C ALA A 705 4.17 -19.54 -8.32
N ILE A 706 4.87 -20.49 -8.95
CA ILE A 706 6.02 -20.19 -9.82
C ILE A 706 5.54 -19.51 -11.10
N ASP A 707 4.51 -20.06 -11.74
CA ASP A 707 4.02 -19.61 -13.03
C ASP A 707 3.35 -18.23 -12.96
N GLY A 708 2.52 -17.96 -11.95
CA GLY A 708 1.97 -16.63 -11.73
C GLY A 708 3.05 -15.57 -11.55
N ARG A 709 4.07 -15.83 -10.71
CA ARG A 709 5.17 -14.87 -10.50
C ARG A 709 6.09 -14.68 -11.71
N ASN A 710 6.13 -15.64 -12.65
CA ASN A 710 6.77 -15.43 -13.95
C ASN A 710 5.91 -14.48 -14.82
N GLU A 711 4.61 -14.73 -14.92
CA GLU A 711 3.67 -13.90 -15.70
C GLU A 711 3.62 -12.45 -15.19
N GLU A 712 3.69 -12.25 -13.88
CA GLU A 712 3.80 -10.93 -13.26
C GLU A 712 5.11 -10.20 -13.61
N TRP A 713 6.24 -10.92 -13.63
CA TRP A 713 7.53 -10.33 -14.00
C TRP A 713 7.63 -10.08 -15.52
N GLU A 714 7.02 -10.93 -16.34
CA GLU A 714 6.88 -10.71 -17.78
C GLU A 714 6.02 -9.47 -18.09
N ALA A 715 4.99 -9.21 -17.27
CA ALA A 715 4.15 -8.01 -17.38
C ALA A 715 4.82 -6.72 -16.83
N ALA A 716 5.65 -6.83 -15.79
CA ALA A 716 6.32 -5.71 -15.13
C ALA A 716 7.81 -6.02 -14.84
N PRO A 717 8.68 -6.04 -15.87
CA PRO A 717 10.07 -6.45 -15.74
C PRO A 717 10.87 -5.48 -14.86
N LYS A 718 11.39 -6.01 -13.75
CA LYS A 718 12.30 -5.29 -12.84
C LYS A 718 13.58 -6.09 -12.58
N VAL A 719 14.71 -5.38 -12.55
CA VAL A 719 15.99 -5.93 -12.09
C VAL A 719 16.02 -5.83 -10.57
N PHE A 720 16.04 -6.97 -9.88
CA PHE A 720 16.14 -7.04 -8.42
C PHE A 720 17.52 -6.58 -7.94
N GLN A 721 17.56 -5.62 -7.02
CA GLN A 721 18.77 -5.16 -6.33
C GLN A 721 18.76 -5.68 -4.89
N TYR A 722 19.93 -5.95 -4.29
CA TYR A 722 19.98 -6.53 -2.93
C TYR A 722 19.32 -5.65 -1.85
N LYS A 723 19.24 -4.33 -2.05
CA LYS A 723 18.49 -3.40 -1.18
C LYS A 723 16.98 -3.69 -1.16
N ASP A 724 16.45 -4.36 -2.20
CA ASP A 724 15.04 -4.69 -2.37
C ASP A 724 14.65 -5.98 -1.60
N ALA A 725 15.61 -6.63 -0.91
CA ALA A 725 15.39 -7.84 -0.12
C ALA A 725 14.65 -7.59 1.21
N GLY A 726 14.35 -6.33 1.54
CA GLY A 726 13.62 -5.92 2.74
C GLY A 726 14.52 -5.46 3.89
N VAL A 727 13.93 -4.69 4.80
CA VAL A 727 14.59 -4.21 6.02
C VAL A 727 14.90 -5.40 6.94
N ASN A 728 16.07 -5.38 7.60
CA ASN A 728 16.53 -6.44 8.51
C ASN A 728 16.54 -7.86 7.89
N CYS A 729 16.78 -7.96 6.58
CA CYS A 729 16.79 -9.24 5.87
C CYS A 729 17.83 -10.24 6.44
N VAL A 730 17.49 -11.52 6.43
CA VAL A 730 18.38 -12.66 6.62
C VAL A 730 18.20 -13.56 5.40
N ALA A 731 19.11 -13.46 4.44
CA ALA A 731 19.02 -14.12 3.15
C ALA A 731 19.90 -15.37 3.11
N VAL A 732 19.30 -16.53 2.85
CA VAL A 732 20.00 -17.82 2.83
C VAL A 732 20.28 -18.27 1.40
N GLY A 733 21.56 -18.22 1.04
CA GLY A 733 22.12 -18.73 -0.22
C GLY A 733 22.93 -20.03 -0.04
N SER A 734 23.39 -20.57 -1.16
CA SER A 734 24.04 -21.90 -1.25
C SER A 734 23.12 -23.04 -0.77
N SER A 735 23.67 -24.26 -0.71
CA SER A 735 22.98 -25.41 -0.13
C SER A 735 23.99 -26.50 0.29
N PRO A 736 23.85 -27.13 1.47
CA PRO A 736 24.64 -28.31 1.85
C PRO A 736 24.39 -29.54 0.95
N ARG A 737 23.42 -29.47 0.03
CA ARG A 737 23.18 -30.46 -1.03
C ARG A 737 24.10 -30.29 -2.24
N PHE A 738 24.74 -29.13 -2.41
CA PHE A 738 25.65 -28.88 -3.53
C PHE A 738 26.95 -29.67 -3.33
N ARG A 739 27.35 -30.42 -4.35
CA ARG A 739 28.50 -31.34 -4.35
C ARG A 739 29.83 -30.60 -4.54
N VAL A 740 30.03 -29.52 -3.79
CA VAL A 740 31.17 -28.61 -3.97
C VAL A 740 32.53 -29.30 -3.72
N TYR A 741 32.56 -30.33 -2.86
CA TYR A 741 33.75 -31.15 -2.62
C TYR A 741 33.91 -32.35 -3.57
N ASP A 742 33.06 -32.52 -4.59
CA ASP A 742 33.26 -33.52 -5.66
C ASP A 742 34.01 -32.93 -6.87
N VAL A 743 34.38 -31.65 -6.81
CA VAL A 743 35.16 -30.94 -7.84
C VAL A 743 36.65 -31.21 -7.63
N ASP A 744 37.15 -32.31 -8.20
CA ASP A 744 38.58 -32.67 -8.21
C ASP A 744 39.11 -32.67 -9.66
N PHE A 745 40.18 -31.93 -9.92
CA PHE A 745 40.83 -31.84 -11.23
C PHE A 745 42.07 -32.75 -11.37
N GLY A 746 42.27 -33.68 -10.43
CA GLY A 746 43.42 -34.58 -10.37
C GLY A 746 44.53 -34.13 -9.40
N PHE A 747 44.30 -33.08 -8.63
CA PHE A 747 45.21 -32.60 -7.56
C PHE A 747 44.60 -32.68 -6.16
N GLY A 748 43.38 -33.20 -6.01
CA GLY A 748 42.67 -33.33 -4.75
C GLY A 748 41.42 -32.46 -4.65
N LYS A 749 40.53 -32.86 -3.74
CA LYS A 749 39.27 -32.16 -3.43
C LYS A 749 39.54 -30.81 -2.72
N PRO A 750 38.62 -29.83 -2.82
CA PRO A 750 38.77 -28.54 -2.15
C PRO A 750 38.83 -28.67 -0.63
N GLU A 751 39.71 -27.91 0.01
CA GLU A 751 39.86 -27.88 1.48
C GLU A 751 38.74 -27.08 2.18
N SER A 752 38.22 -26.04 1.54
CA SER A 752 37.05 -25.29 1.99
C SER A 752 36.38 -24.56 0.82
N VAL A 753 35.16 -24.07 1.04
CA VAL A 753 34.38 -23.31 0.04
C VAL A 753 33.76 -22.10 0.73
N ARG A 754 33.89 -20.93 0.10
CA ARG A 754 33.44 -19.62 0.62
C ARG A 754 32.77 -18.80 -0.48
N SER A 755 31.99 -17.80 -0.10
CA SER A 755 31.42 -16.86 -1.06
C SER A 755 32.42 -15.77 -1.47
N GLY A 756 32.11 -15.05 -2.55
CA GLY A 756 32.88 -13.88 -3.00
C GLY A 756 32.31 -12.58 -2.43
N SER A 757 33.16 -11.58 -2.19
CA SER A 757 32.80 -10.28 -1.59
C SER A 757 31.60 -9.61 -2.23
N ASN A 758 31.47 -9.69 -3.56
CA ASN A 758 30.42 -9.00 -4.32
C ASN A 758 29.01 -9.56 -4.08
N ASN A 759 28.89 -10.70 -3.41
CA ASN A 759 27.61 -11.34 -3.06
C ASN A 759 27.24 -11.13 -1.57
N ARG A 760 27.89 -10.21 -0.86
CA ARG A 760 27.74 -10.02 0.60
C ARG A 760 27.09 -8.69 0.94
N PHE A 761 26.23 -8.71 1.96
CA PHE A 761 25.57 -7.57 2.59
C PHE A 761 25.16 -7.97 4.02
N ASP A 762 24.67 -7.01 4.82
CA ASP A 762 24.22 -7.29 6.20
C ASP A 762 23.06 -8.31 6.21
N GLY A 763 23.29 -9.47 6.82
CA GLY A 763 22.33 -10.57 6.90
C GLY A 763 22.44 -11.60 5.78
N MET A 764 23.45 -11.53 4.90
CA MET A 764 23.69 -12.60 3.93
C MET A 764 24.31 -13.83 4.62
N VAL A 765 23.71 -15.00 4.39
CA VAL A 765 24.07 -16.29 4.98
C VAL A 765 24.29 -17.32 3.87
N PHE A 766 25.44 -18.00 3.84
CA PHE A 766 25.70 -19.12 2.93
C PHE A 766 25.84 -20.43 3.70
N LEU A 767 25.05 -21.44 3.29
CA LEU A 767 25.09 -22.79 3.87
C LEU A 767 25.88 -23.75 2.99
N TYR A 768 27.05 -24.19 3.47
CA TYR A 768 27.86 -25.22 2.84
C TYR A 768 27.84 -26.51 3.67
N ARG A 769 28.12 -27.65 3.04
CA ARG A 769 28.41 -28.87 3.81
C ARG A 769 29.76 -28.70 4.51
N GLY A 770 29.91 -29.20 5.74
CA GLY A 770 31.24 -29.30 6.37
C GLY A 770 32.05 -30.45 5.76
N LYS A 771 33.37 -30.28 5.63
CA LYS A 771 34.29 -31.28 5.03
C LYS A 771 34.24 -32.62 5.79
N GLU A 772 34.11 -32.56 7.11
CA GLU A 772 34.10 -33.70 8.05
C GLU A 772 32.68 -34.14 8.44
N GLY A 773 31.65 -33.63 7.75
CA GLY A 773 30.24 -33.73 8.17
C GLY A 773 29.68 -32.38 8.64
N GLY A 774 28.39 -32.36 8.97
CA GLY A 774 27.73 -31.13 9.44
C GLY A 774 27.60 -30.02 8.36
N ILE A 775 27.48 -28.77 8.82
CA ILE A 775 27.24 -27.58 7.97
C ILE A 775 28.19 -26.44 8.37
N ASP A 776 28.93 -25.92 7.38
CA ASP A 776 29.66 -24.65 7.48
C ASP A 776 28.67 -23.52 7.17
N VAL A 777 28.48 -22.59 8.12
CA VAL A 777 27.57 -21.44 7.98
C VAL A 777 28.42 -20.17 7.90
N GLU A 778 28.56 -19.60 6.69
CA GLU A 778 29.21 -18.31 6.46
C GLU A 778 28.18 -17.18 6.61
N ILE A 779 28.41 -16.22 7.51
CA ILE A 779 27.49 -15.11 7.81
C ILE A 779 28.23 -13.78 7.60
N SER A 780 27.57 -12.83 6.94
CA SER A 780 27.98 -11.42 6.82
C SER A 780 27.04 -10.53 7.64
N LEU A 781 27.56 -9.72 8.57
CA LEU A 781 26.79 -8.76 9.36
C LEU A 781 27.55 -7.47 9.63
N GLU A 782 26.84 -6.40 9.95
CA GLU A 782 27.40 -5.20 10.60
C GLU A 782 28.21 -5.59 11.85
N SER A 783 29.38 -4.96 12.03
CA SER A 783 30.38 -5.41 13.01
C SER A 783 29.85 -5.59 14.42
N GLY A 784 29.03 -4.64 14.92
CA GLY A 784 28.43 -4.72 16.25
C GLY A 784 27.40 -5.84 16.42
N ALA A 785 26.71 -6.24 15.35
CA ALA A 785 25.82 -7.39 15.35
C ALA A 785 26.62 -8.71 15.29
N MET A 786 27.67 -8.77 14.46
CA MET A 786 28.57 -9.94 14.44
C MET A 786 29.19 -10.19 15.81
N GLU A 787 29.68 -9.15 16.49
CA GLU A 787 30.31 -9.27 17.82
C GLU A 787 29.37 -9.69 18.95
N LYS A 788 28.05 -9.57 18.76
CA LYS A 788 27.03 -10.12 19.66
C LYS A 788 26.71 -11.56 19.30
N LEU A 789 26.58 -11.88 18.01
CA LEU A 789 26.36 -13.25 17.53
C LEU A 789 27.52 -14.19 17.91
N GLU A 790 28.76 -13.70 17.85
CA GLU A 790 29.97 -14.40 18.34
C GLU A 790 30.00 -14.62 19.87
N LYS A 791 29.09 -13.99 20.62
CA LYS A 791 28.95 -14.11 22.09
C LYS A 791 27.60 -14.70 22.51
N ASP A 792 26.72 -15.00 21.57
CA ASP A 792 25.40 -15.58 21.84
C ASP A 792 25.57 -17.07 22.19
N GLY A 793 25.59 -17.36 23.48
CA GLY A 793 25.77 -18.71 24.01
C GLY A 793 24.64 -19.68 23.64
N GLU A 794 23.44 -19.19 23.31
CA GLU A 794 22.37 -20.04 22.77
C GLU A 794 22.62 -20.34 21.29
N PHE A 795 23.04 -19.33 20.50
CA PHE A 795 23.41 -19.53 19.09
C PHE A 795 24.53 -20.56 18.94
N LEU A 796 25.56 -20.46 19.78
CA LEU A 796 26.72 -21.35 19.87
C LEU A 796 26.46 -22.64 20.68
N LEU A 797 25.23 -22.83 21.17
CA LEU A 797 24.75 -23.99 21.92
C LEU A 797 25.55 -24.35 23.18
N GLN A 798 26.24 -23.36 23.77
CA GLN A 798 27.20 -23.46 24.88
C GLN A 798 28.35 -24.43 24.56
N GLU A 799 29.34 -23.92 23.80
CA GLU A 799 30.58 -24.60 23.36
C GLU A 799 30.41 -25.77 22.37
N GLY A 800 29.29 -25.83 21.65
CA GLY A 800 29.01 -26.87 20.64
C GLY A 800 29.43 -26.53 19.19
N ILE A 801 29.84 -25.29 18.91
CA ILE A 801 30.06 -24.74 17.56
C ILE A 801 31.40 -24.00 17.51
N ALA A 802 32.25 -24.34 16.54
CA ALA A 802 33.55 -23.68 16.36
C ALA A 802 33.41 -22.43 15.47
N VAL A 803 34.05 -21.33 15.90
CA VAL A 803 34.07 -20.05 15.17
C VAL A 803 35.46 -19.82 14.61
N ASN A 804 35.59 -19.79 13.28
CA ASN A 804 36.85 -19.42 12.62
C ASN A 804 36.80 -17.94 12.21
N GLY A 805 37.88 -17.21 12.51
CA GLY A 805 38.20 -15.95 11.83
C GLY A 805 38.96 -16.21 10.53
N ASN A 806 38.72 -15.35 9.55
CA ASN A 806 39.70 -14.95 8.54
C ASN A 806 40.29 -13.59 8.96
#